data_AF-A0A0L7QV37-F1
#
_entry.id   AF-A0A0L7QV37-F1
#
_cell.length_a   1.000
_cell.length_b   1.000
_cell.length_c   1.000
_cell.angle_alpha   90.00
_cell.angle_beta   90.00
_cell.angle_gamma   90.00
#
_symmetry.space_group_name_H-M   'P 1'
#
loop_
_entity.id
_entity.type
_entity.pdbx_description
1 polymer ?
#
loop_
_entity_poly.entity_id
_entity_poly.type
_entity_poly.pdbx_seq_one_letter_code
_entity_poly.pdbx_strand_id
1 'polypeptide(L)'
;MKNNEALAPFMHEYTTLFESLYKTIKTEKELTEKCNSLQVEVIQHEEKVSELRRTVTNDNEEIERLKHEVINAMKRADAAHTREQNAQDIIENMRLNVQQLSQEIAQKNRQLAAGEDTSVSKQKESLIQEKEKLMSEVDTLKQRLKNMSLYTEELEKRTSVIGNQMDEMQEHLDMQLSEISKERRGRQKTANASIKAAAANVLKLESLLKENRISSEKMQKELTKLSVKKLNLETDLESANNQIQSLDKEVADKDKQLKETRHAIVRMKEEVSRYKTEKEVSVKRMQKAENERSSLEEQLKQTLARAKNAEHQMLTFQKQQIEKQQEMDIILREKNILARTKETLGDHIKRLNHEMVVCEYSRRKIEHELDSSMQDVMEAQKQLIAVEKERDKHNMTAQHLARQVEEYISESKLRQVEISNYKKRLAEAEAKYRQQQNLFEAVRAERNTCGKSLTEAHDEIQELKNKLKVLSHQIEQLKEDIVTKEGQLIKEEFLRSVVEKEKEGLKVELQSSRKDVSDLKRDIVSMKQEEKSLRQVILKAESDIGRHKKDIDNVMNERDILGTQLVRRNDELSLQYSRLKVLHGTLQRGEVQYNHRLEDIRLLKIEVKKLRTEKTLLEKSIANMSDLRQEVFHLNRDLTRERLKVMALEEEVQTPLNIHRWRKLEGSDPATYDLLKKIQILQKRVLRMAADVIEKEKKIKDTEKLYMNLREILSRHPGPQVAISLSKTQKALRERGQKMKCMIAEMSMYEVQLGEYKLGMDRMSNEVSDLKKKYYTQKKKLKNAKDSQVKSLSDSILPSVNASKKKICGGGFNMAVPTPRSCLVVESACR
;
A
#
# COMPACT_ATOMS: atom_id res chain seq x y z
N MET A 1 3.45 86.51 5.85
CA MET A 1 2.32 87.45 5.69
C MET A 1 2.33 88.63 6.66
N LYS A 2 2.71 88.51 7.95
CA LYS A 2 2.59 89.61 8.95
C LYS A 2 3.41 90.91 8.72
N ASN A 3 4.21 91.02 7.66
CA ASN A 3 5.03 92.21 7.37
C ASN A 3 4.60 92.94 6.08
N ASN A 4 3.33 92.79 5.66
CA ASN A 4 2.78 93.49 4.49
C ASN A 4 1.29 93.76 4.72
N GLU A 5 0.92 95.02 4.94
CA GLU A 5 -0.43 95.43 5.34
C GLU A 5 -1.50 95.12 4.28
N ALA A 6 -1.12 95.13 2.99
CA ALA A 6 -2.01 94.76 1.89
C ALA A 6 -2.52 93.30 1.94
N LEU A 7 -1.87 92.43 2.74
CA LEU A 7 -2.25 91.03 2.94
C LEU A 7 -2.98 90.77 4.27
N ALA A 8 -3.20 91.80 5.10
CA ALA A 8 -3.86 91.64 6.39
C ALA A 8 -5.33 91.16 6.29
N PRO A 9 -6.17 91.65 5.35
CA PRO A 9 -7.54 91.15 5.19
C PRO A 9 -7.57 89.67 4.80
N PHE A 10 -6.78 89.31 3.78
CA PHE A 10 -6.66 87.95 3.26
C PHE A 10 -6.05 86.96 4.27
N MET A 11 -5.35 87.43 5.32
CA MET A 11 -4.79 86.53 6.33
C MET A 11 -5.88 85.74 7.09
N HIS A 12 -7.06 86.33 7.34
CA HIS A 12 -8.15 85.61 8.00
C HIS A 12 -8.78 84.57 7.07
N GLU A 13 -9.07 84.96 5.84
CA GLU A 13 -9.60 84.06 4.79
C GLU A 13 -8.65 82.90 4.53
N TYR A 14 -7.35 83.18 4.32
CA TYR A 14 -6.33 82.15 4.06
C TYR A 14 -6.14 81.20 5.25
N THR A 15 -6.30 81.68 6.49
CA THR A 15 -6.26 80.82 7.68
C THR A 15 -7.48 79.89 7.73
N THR A 16 -8.68 80.43 7.51
CA THR A 16 -9.93 79.66 7.45
C THR A 16 -9.93 78.64 6.30
N LEU A 17 -9.35 79.00 5.16
CA LEU A 17 -9.21 78.15 3.97
C LEU A 17 -8.11 77.09 4.15
N PHE A 18 -7.03 77.40 4.87
CA PHE A 18 -6.03 76.40 5.27
C PHE A 18 -6.60 75.43 6.31
N GLU A 19 -7.35 75.89 7.31
CA GLU A 19 -8.00 75.01 8.29
C GLU A 19 -9.08 74.12 7.66
N SER A 20 -9.86 74.64 6.69
CA SER A 20 -10.80 73.82 5.95
C SER A 20 -10.06 72.79 5.08
N LEU A 21 -9.07 73.21 4.30
CA LEU A 21 -8.24 72.31 3.48
C LEU A 21 -7.56 71.22 4.32
N TYR A 22 -6.99 71.57 5.48
CA TYR A 22 -6.35 70.61 6.38
C TYR A 22 -7.36 69.62 6.98
N LYS A 23 -8.57 70.07 7.35
CA LYS A 23 -9.68 69.18 7.73
C LYS A 23 -10.08 68.27 6.58
N THR A 24 -10.23 68.80 5.37
CA THR A 24 -10.58 68.03 4.16
C THR A 24 -9.54 66.94 3.89
N ILE A 25 -8.25 67.28 3.84
CA ILE A 25 -7.15 66.33 3.63
C ILE A 25 -7.10 65.27 4.75
N LYS A 26 -7.36 65.65 6.01
CA LYS A 26 -7.43 64.68 7.11
C LYS A 26 -8.62 63.73 6.94
N THR A 27 -9.80 64.23 6.59
CA THR A 27 -10.98 63.38 6.32
C THR A 27 -10.82 62.54 5.05
N GLU A 28 -10.16 63.05 4.01
CA GLU A 28 -9.81 62.31 2.80
C GLU A 28 -8.85 61.15 3.14
N LYS A 29 -7.87 61.39 4.01
CA LYS A 29 -6.97 60.34 4.49
C LYS A 29 -7.70 59.29 5.33
N GLU A 30 -8.55 59.71 6.27
CA GLU A 30 -9.37 58.78 7.08
C GLU A 30 -10.37 57.99 6.23
N LEU A 31 -10.94 58.61 5.19
CA LEU A 31 -11.81 57.95 4.21
C LEU A 31 -11.06 57.00 3.28
N THR A 32 -9.86 57.35 2.81
CA THR A 32 -9.05 56.46 1.95
C THR A 32 -8.46 55.28 2.74
N GLU A 33 -8.00 55.49 3.98
CA GLU A 33 -7.63 54.40 4.89
C GLU A 33 -8.83 53.44 5.13
N LYS A 34 -10.04 53.98 5.26
CA LYS A 34 -11.28 53.19 5.42
C LYS A 34 -11.78 52.52 4.14
N CYS A 35 -11.63 53.15 2.97
CA CYS A 35 -11.89 52.51 1.68
C CYS A 35 -10.91 51.37 1.44
N ASN A 36 -9.63 51.53 1.78
CA ASN A 36 -8.64 50.46 1.69
C ASN A 36 -8.97 49.29 2.63
N SER A 37 -9.41 49.54 3.87
CA SER A 37 -9.84 48.46 4.77
C SER A 37 -11.09 47.74 4.25
N LEU A 38 -12.10 48.48 3.80
CA LEU A 38 -13.31 47.92 3.18
C LEU A 38 -13.00 47.13 1.90
N GLN A 39 -12.03 47.56 1.10
CA GLN A 39 -11.62 46.83 -0.11
C GLN A 39 -10.92 45.51 0.24
N VAL A 40 -10.11 45.47 1.31
CA VAL A 40 -9.52 44.22 1.83
C VAL A 40 -10.60 43.31 2.41
N GLU A 41 -11.59 43.84 3.13
CA GLU A 41 -12.74 43.06 3.63
C GLU A 41 -13.58 42.49 2.47
N VAL A 42 -13.85 43.28 1.42
CA VAL A 42 -14.54 42.82 0.21
C VAL A 42 -13.78 41.68 -0.47
N ILE A 43 -12.46 41.80 -0.66
CA ILE A 43 -11.63 40.73 -1.25
C ILE A 43 -11.70 39.46 -0.40
N GLN A 44 -11.58 39.56 0.94
CA GLN A 44 -11.72 38.40 1.83
C GLN A 44 -13.13 37.78 1.79
N HIS A 45 -14.17 38.59 1.60
CA HIS A 45 -15.53 38.10 1.41
C HIS A 45 -15.72 37.45 0.03
N GLU A 46 -15.12 37.96 -1.04
CA GLU A 46 -15.13 37.34 -2.37
C GLU A 46 -14.38 36.01 -2.39
N GLU A 47 -13.19 35.92 -1.77
CA GLU A 47 -12.46 34.67 -1.58
C GLU A 47 -13.31 33.63 -0.83
N LYS A 48 -13.94 34.05 0.27
CA LYS A 48 -14.79 33.17 1.09
C LYS A 48 -16.09 32.75 0.38
N VAL A 49 -16.67 33.62 -0.43
CA VAL A 49 -17.81 33.28 -1.31
C VAL A 49 -17.38 32.34 -2.44
N SER A 50 -16.15 32.48 -2.97
CA SER A 50 -15.57 31.57 -3.96
C SER A 50 -15.33 30.18 -3.37
N GLU A 51 -14.78 30.10 -2.15
CA GLU A 51 -14.61 28.85 -1.40
C GLU A 51 -15.96 28.17 -1.11
N LEU A 52 -16.96 28.91 -0.62
CA LEU A 52 -18.32 28.39 -0.38
C LEU A 52 -19.03 27.94 -1.67
N ARG A 53 -18.85 28.66 -2.79
CA ARG A 53 -19.34 28.21 -4.10
C ARG A 53 -18.68 26.90 -4.50
N ARG A 54 -17.37 26.74 -4.23
CA ARG A 54 -16.61 25.53 -4.55
C ARG A 54 -17.00 24.33 -3.68
N THR A 55 -17.30 24.53 -2.39
CA THR A 55 -17.87 23.44 -1.57
C THR A 55 -19.24 23.05 -2.11
N VAL A 56 -20.13 24.01 -2.37
CA VAL A 56 -21.47 23.73 -2.93
C VAL A 56 -21.40 23.02 -4.28
N THR A 57 -20.44 23.29 -5.17
CA THR A 57 -20.27 22.49 -6.40
C THR A 57 -19.82 21.05 -6.11
N ASN A 58 -18.84 20.87 -5.22
CA ASN A 58 -18.38 19.52 -4.85
C ASN A 58 -19.50 18.70 -4.18
N ASP A 59 -20.27 19.33 -3.29
CA ASP A 59 -21.37 18.72 -2.56
C ASP A 59 -22.50 18.29 -3.54
N ASN A 60 -22.78 19.11 -4.57
CA ASN A 60 -23.73 18.73 -5.63
C ASN A 60 -23.21 17.56 -6.49
N GLU A 61 -21.92 17.52 -6.84
CA GLU A 61 -21.32 16.36 -7.53
C GLU A 61 -21.38 15.07 -6.69
N GLU A 62 -21.22 15.18 -5.38
CA GLU A 62 -21.35 14.06 -4.43
C GLU A 62 -22.82 13.62 -4.28
N ILE A 63 -23.76 14.56 -4.19
CA ILE A 63 -25.21 14.28 -4.18
C ILE A 63 -25.65 13.56 -5.46
N GLU A 64 -25.20 14.00 -6.65
CA GLU A 64 -25.52 13.31 -7.90
C GLU A 64 -24.90 11.91 -7.98
N ARG A 65 -23.68 11.72 -7.46
CA ARG A 65 -23.07 10.38 -7.33
C ARG A 65 -23.90 9.47 -6.43
N LEU A 66 -24.30 9.96 -5.26
CA LEU A 66 -25.13 9.22 -4.30
C LEU A 66 -26.52 8.89 -4.89
N LYS A 67 -27.15 9.79 -5.65
CA LYS A 67 -28.38 9.48 -6.40
C LYS A 67 -28.18 8.32 -7.39
N HIS A 68 -27.09 8.31 -8.14
CA HIS A 68 -26.76 7.21 -9.06
C HIS A 68 -26.51 5.90 -8.31
N GLU A 69 -25.83 5.94 -7.15
CA GLU A 69 -25.60 4.76 -6.31
C GLU A 69 -26.91 4.22 -5.71
N VAL A 70 -27.83 5.07 -5.27
CA VAL A 70 -29.19 4.70 -4.80
C VAL A 70 -30.00 4.06 -5.93
N ILE A 71 -30.02 4.65 -7.13
CA ILE A 71 -30.69 4.06 -8.30
C ILE A 71 -30.10 2.69 -8.65
N ASN A 72 -28.78 2.53 -8.54
CA ASN A 72 -28.10 1.26 -8.78
C ASN A 72 -28.28 0.25 -7.63
N ALA A 73 -28.58 0.69 -6.40
CA ALA A 73 -28.97 -0.18 -5.30
C ALA A 73 -30.41 -0.67 -5.47
N MET A 74 -31.33 0.24 -5.79
CA MET A 74 -32.75 -0.07 -6.08
C MET A 74 -32.88 -1.11 -7.20
N LYS A 75 -32.23 -0.88 -8.36
CA LYS A 75 -32.18 -1.86 -9.46
C LYS A 75 -31.60 -3.23 -9.07
N ARG A 76 -30.71 -3.29 -8.07
CA ARG A 76 -30.17 -4.54 -7.53
C ARG A 76 -31.14 -5.23 -6.57
N ALA A 77 -31.94 -4.48 -5.82
CA ALA A 77 -33.03 -5.00 -5.01
C ALA A 77 -34.16 -5.55 -5.91
N ASP A 78 -34.59 -4.80 -6.93
CA ASP A 78 -35.60 -5.23 -7.91
C ASP A 78 -35.18 -6.54 -8.61
N ALA A 79 -33.90 -6.63 -9.01
CA ALA A 79 -33.32 -7.81 -9.64
C ALA A 79 -33.05 -8.98 -8.66
N ALA A 80 -33.03 -8.73 -7.35
CA ALA A 80 -33.01 -9.79 -6.34
C ALA A 80 -34.43 -10.31 -6.09
N HIS A 81 -35.41 -9.41 -5.95
CA HIS A 81 -36.81 -9.75 -5.71
C HIS A 81 -37.43 -10.53 -6.89
N THR A 82 -37.11 -10.19 -8.14
CA THR A 82 -37.53 -11.01 -9.30
C THR A 82 -36.90 -12.41 -9.32
N ARG A 83 -35.68 -12.60 -8.80
CA ARG A 83 -35.09 -13.95 -8.65
C ARG A 83 -35.76 -14.73 -7.53
N GLU A 84 -36.13 -14.06 -6.45
CA GLU A 84 -36.86 -14.65 -5.34
C GLU A 84 -38.26 -15.10 -5.78
N GLN A 85 -39.01 -14.26 -6.50
CA GLN A 85 -40.30 -14.63 -7.09
C GLN A 85 -40.16 -15.85 -8.01
N ASN A 86 -39.24 -15.82 -8.97
CA ASN A 86 -38.99 -16.96 -9.86
C ASN A 86 -38.63 -18.25 -9.09
N ALA A 87 -37.94 -18.14 -7.95
CA ALA A 87 -37.62 -19.29 -7.10
C ALA A 87 -38.84 -19.79 -6.31
N GLN A 88 -39.71 -18.90 -5.84
CA GLN A 88 -40.97 -19.26 -5.20
C GLN A 88 -41.90 -19.97 -6.19
N ASP A 89 -42.04 -19.45 -7.42
CA ASP A 89 -42.83 -20.06 -8.50
C ASP A 89 -42.32 -21.48 -8.83
N ILE A 90 -41.00 -21.68 -8.88
CA ILE A 90 -40.38 -23.01 -9.09
C ILE A 90 -40.69 -23.95 -7.90
N ILE A 91 -40.60 -23.47 -6.66
CA ILE A 91 -40.91 -24.26 -5.46
C ILE A 91 -42.40 -24.66 -5.44
N GLU A 92 -43.32 -23.77 -5.84
CA GLU A 92 -44.75 -24.07 -5.92
C GLU A 92 -45.06 -25.11 -7.01
N ASN A 93 -44.47 -24.99 -8.19
CA ASN A 93 -44.55 -26.03 -9.23
C ASN A 93 -43.99 -27.39 -8.75
N MET A 94 -42.87 -27.39 -8.01
CA MET A 94 -42.34 -28.63 -7.42
C MET A 94 -43.26 -29.23 -6.36
N ARG A 95 -43.93 -28.41 -5.53
CA ARG A 95 -44.95 -28.87 -4.57
C ARG A 95 -46.15 -29.51 -5.28
N LEU A 96 -46.61 -28.90 -6.38
CA LEU A 96 -47.71 -29.43 -7.19
C LEU A 96 -47.36 -30.82 -7.76
N ASN A 97 -46.15 -30.99 -8.29
CA ASN A 97 -45.65 -32.26 -8.83
C ASN A 97 -45.52 -33.33 -7.73
N VAL A 98 -45.04 -32.97 -6.53
CA VAL A 98 -45.00 -33.89 -5.38
C VAL A 98 -46.40 -34.32 -4.94
N GLN A 99 -47.38 -33.42 -5.00
CA GLN A 99 -48.78 -33.74 -4.68
C GLN A 99 -49.39 -34.71 -5.70
N GLN A 100 -49.10 -34.55 -6.99
CA GLN A 100 -49.52 -35.48 -8.05
C GLN A 100 -48.91 -36.88 -7.87
N LEU A 101 -47.59 -36.96 -7.69
CA LEU A 101 -46.89 -38.24 -7.43
C LEU A 101 -47.40 -38.94 -6.16
N SER A 102 -47.76 -38.17 -5.13
CA SER A 102 -48.37 -38.71 -3.91
C SER A 102 -49.76 -39.33 -4.16
N GLN A 103 -50.54 -38.79 -5.10
CA GLN A 103 -51.83 -39.35 -5.51
C GLN A 103 -51.65 -40.64 -6.34
N GLU A 104 -50.64 -40.72 -7.21
CA GLU A 104 -50.31 -41.95 -7.94
C GLU A 104 -49.90 -43.10 -6.98
N ILE A 105 -49.08 -42.79 -5.97
CA ILE A 105 -48.70 -43.75 -4.92
C ILE A 105 -49.94 -44.20 -4.13
N ALA A 106 -50.84 -43.29 -3.79
CA ALA A 106 -52.10 -43.62 -3.11
C ALA A 106 -53.03 -44.50 -3.97
N GLN A 107 -53.05 -44.32 -5.29
CA GLN A 107 -53.77 -45.21 -6.21
C GLN A 107 -53.14 -46.61 -6.28
N LYS A 108 -51.81 -46.72 -6.41
CA LYS A 108 -51.11 -48.02 -6.40
C LYS A 108 -51.30 -48.78 -5.09
N ASN A 109 -51.25 -48.10 -3.95
CA ASN A 109 -51.45 -48.75 -2.65
C ASN A 109 -52.88 -49.31 -2.48
N ARG A 110 -53.90 -48.71 -3.12
CA ARG A 110 -55.27 -49.28 -3.17
C ARG A 110 -55.39 -50.54 -4.03
N GLN A 111 -54.47 -50.78 -4.96
CA GLN A 111 -54.44 -51.98 -5.81
C GLN A 111 -53.71 -53.17 -5.17
N LEU A 112 -53.12 -52.98 -3.98
CA LEU A 112 -52.37 -54.00 -3.23
C LEU A 112 -53.07 -54.45 -1.94
N ALA A 113 -54.31 -54.01 -1.70
CA ALA A 113 -55.02 -54.15 -0.42
C ALA A 113 -56.38 -54.86 -0.58
N ALA A 114 -56.38 -56.05 -1.18
CA ALA A 114 -57.52 -56.98 -1.22
C ALA A 114 -57.01 -58.43 -1.36
N GLY A 115 -57.21 -59.26 -0.34
CA GLY A 115 -56.74 -60.65 -0.25
C GLY A 115 -56.53 -61.13 1.19
N GLU A 116 -57.61 -61.49 1.89
CA GLU A 116 -57.61 -62.01 3.28
C GLU A 116 -58.20 -63.47 3.33
N ASP A 117 -58.21 -64.26 4.41
CA ASP A 117 -57.94 -64.00 5.84
C ASP A 117 -57.52 -65.29 6.62
N THR A 118 -57.48 -65.22 7.96
CA THR A 118 -57.72 -66.23 9.05
C THR A 118 -58.15 -67.68 8.69
N SER A 119 -57.95 -68.72 9.53
CA SER A 119 -57.21 -69.00 10.80
C SER A 119 -57.21 -70.55 11.01
N VAL A 120 -56.89 -71.24 12.13
CA VAL A 120 -56.59 -70.94 13.55
C VAL A 120 -55.70 -72.08 14.14
N SER A 121 -55.40 -72.08 15.44
CA SER A 121 -54.63 -73.14 16.14
C SER A 121 -55.32 -73.66 17.41
N LYS A 122 -55.22 -74.98 17.67
CA LYS A 122 -55.22 -75.56 19.02
C LYS A 122 -54.66 -76.99 19.07
N GLN A 123 -54.05 -77.30 20.21
CA GLN A 123 -53.38 -78.55 20.63
C GLN A 123 -54.21 -79.81 20.27
N LYS A 124 -53.62 -80.93 19.80
CA LYS A 124 -52.60 -81.81 20.42
C LYS A 124 -53.04 -82.31 21.80
N GLU A 125 -52.82 -83.61 22.05
CA GLU A 125 -53.23 -84.36 23.25
C GLU A 125 -54.76 -84.61 23.36
N SER A 126 -55.23 -85.78 23.78
CA SER A 126 -54.55 -87.09 23.98
C SER A 126 -55.58 -88.25 24.06
N LEU A 127 -55.09 -89.48 24.26
CA LEU A 127 -55.85 -90.65 24.76
C LEU A 127 -56.94 -91.31 23.88
N ILE A 128 -57.48 -90.66 22.84
CA ILE A 128 -58.29 -91.38 21.82
C ILE A 128 -57.37 -92.11 20.82
N GLN A 129 -56.23 -91.51 20.52
CA GLN A 129 -55.21 -91.96 19.57
C GLN A 129 -54.39 -93.18 20.07
N GLU A 130 -54.97 -94.05 20.89
CA GLU A 130 -54.30 -95.19 21.54
C GLU A 130 -55.04 -96.53 21.32
N LYS A 131 -56.38 -96.52 21.17
CA LYS A 131 -57.16 -97.76 20.99
C LYS A 131 -57.25 -98.23 19.54
N GLU A 132 -57.23 -97.31 18.58
CA GLU A 132 -57.22 -97.62 17.14
C GLU A 132 -55.81 -97.90 16.59
N LYS A 133 -54.75 -97.63 17.38
CA LYS A 133 -53.36 -97.99 17.06
C LYS A 133 -53.22 -99.47 16.70
N LEU A 134 -53.82 -100.38 17.48
CA LEU A 134 -53.61 -101.82 17.31
C LEU A 134 -54.22 -102.43 16.02
N MET A 135 -55.18 -101.77 15.36
CA MET A 135 -55.61 -102.16 14.00
C MET A 135 -54.81 -101.44 12.92
N SER A 136 -54.56 -100.13 13.10
CA SER A 136 -53.74 -99.36 12.16
C SER A 136 -52.27 -99.84 12.10
N GLU A 137 -51.74 -100.47 13.14
CA GLU A 137 -50.40 -101.08 13.15
C GLU A 137 -50.28 -102.27 12.19
N VAL A 138 -51.35 -103.06 11.99
CA VAL A 138 -51.31 -104.19 11.04
C VAL A 138 -51.27 -103.70 9.58
N ASP A 139 -52.10 -102.71 9.23
CA ASP A 139 -52.11 -102.18 7.86
C ASP A 139 -50.99 -101.16 7.59
N THR A 140 -50.49 -100.44 8.61
CA THR A 140 -49.24 -99.67 8.47
C THR A 140 -48.01 -100.55 8.43
N LEU A 141 -48.03 -101.79 8.93
CA LEU A 141 -46.97 -102.78 8.65
C LEU A 141 -47.03 -103.27 7.19
N LYS A 142 -48.21 -103.53 6.63
CA LYS A 142 -48.35 -103.84 5.18
C LYS A 142 -47.94 -102.66 4.29
N GLN A 143 -48.35 -101.44 4.65
CA GLN A 143 -47.92 -100.23 3.95
C GLN A 143 -46.43 -99.94 4.17
N ARG A 144 -45.84 -100.25 5.33
CA ARG A 144 -44.38 -100.20 5.52
C ARG A 144 -43.66 -101.20 4.65
N LEU A 145 -44.16 -102.42 4.48
CA LEU A 145 -43.52 -103.40 3.59
C LEU A 145 -43.56 -102.93 2.12
N LYS A 146 -44.68 -102.34 1.68
CA LYS A 146 -44.81 -101.72 0.35
C LYS A 146 -43.98 -100.43 0.20
N ASN A 147 -43.89 -99.60 1.23
CA ASN A 147 -43.10 -98.38 1.20
C ASN A 147 -41.60 -98.66 1.34
N MET A 148 -41.21 -99.76 1.99
CA MET A 148 -39.83 -100.26 1.98
C MET A 148 -39.46 -100.84 0.61
N SER A 149 -40.36 -101.54 -0.10
CA SER A 149 -40.08 -101.98 -1.48
C SER A 149 -39.98 -100.79 -2.45
N LEU A 150 -40.83 -99.77 -2.28
CA LEU A 150 -40.71 -98.51 -3.02
C LEU A 150 -39.45 -97.72 -2.64
N TYR A 151 -39.00 -97.78 -1.39
CA TYR A 151 -37.75 -97.15 -0.95
C TYR A 151 -36.52 -97.90 -1.47
N THR A 152 -36.56 -99.23 -1.58
CA THR A 152 -35.51 -99.99 -2.29
C THR A 152 -35.53 -99.69 -3.79
N GLU A 153 -36.70 -99.58 -4.43
CA GLU A 153 -36.78 -99.10 -5.83
C GLU A 153 -36.24 -97.66 -6.00
N GLU A 154 -36.51 -96.75 -5.06
CA GLU A 154 -35.93 -95.40 -5.09
C GLU A 154 -34.42 -95.41 -4.85
N LEU A 155 -33.91 -96.28 -3.97
CA LEU A 155 -32.47 -96.43 -3.76
C LEU A 155 -31.81 -97.06 -4.98
N GLU A 156 -32.37 -98.11 -5.59
CA GLU A 156 -31.88 -98.68 -6.84
C GLU A 156 -31.92 -97.67 -7.99
N LYS A 157 -32.98 -96.86 -8.11
CA LYS A 157 -33.05 -95.77 -9.08
C LYS A 157 -32.04 -94.66 -8.78
N ARG A 158 -31.76 -94.33 -7.52
CA ARG A 158 -30.69 -93.37 -7.14
C ARG A 158 -29.30 -93.95 -7.38
N THR A 159 -29.06 -95.24 -7.13
CA THR A 159 -27.80 -95.93 -7.44
C THR A 159 -27.62 -96.08 -8.96
N SER A 160 -28.68 -96.29 -9.73
CA SER A 160 -28.65 -96.23 -11.19
C SER A 160 -28.39 -94.81 -11.70
N VAL A 161 -28.99 -93.77 -11.10
CA VAL A 161 -28.69 -92.38 -11.48
C VAL A 161 -27.25 -92.00 -11.11
N ILE A 162 -26.73 -92.43 -9.96
CA ILE A 162 -25.32 -92.22 -9.58
C ILE A 162 -24.37 -93.05 -10.46
N GLY A 163 -24.77 -94.25 -10.88
CA GLY A 163 -24.06 -95.07 -11.87
C GLY A 163 -23.99 -94.36 -13.22
N ASN A 164 -25.13 -93.96 -13.76
CA ASN A 164 -25.21 -93.19 -15.01
C ASN A 164 -24.44 -91.85 -14.90
N GLN A 165 -24.45 -91.17 -13.75
CA GLN A 165 -23.65 -89.96 -13.52
C GLN A 165 -22.14 -90.25 -13.40
N MET A 166 -21.75 -91.44 -12.91
CA MET A 166 -20.37 -91.90 -12.96
C MET A 166 -19.95 -92.23 -14.39
N ASP A 167 -20.80 -92.91 -15.16
CA ASP A 167 -20.53 -93.25 -16.57
C ASP A 167 -20.51 -91.99 -17.45
N GLU A 168 -21.44 -91.04 -17.24
CA GLU A 168 -21.40 -89.70 -17.85
C GLU A 168 -20.13 -88.94 -17.47
N MET A 169 -19.69 -88.96 -16.20
CA MET A 169 -18.41 -88.35 -15.81
C MET A 169 -17.18 -89.11 -16.35
N GLN A 170 -17.28 -90.42 -16.58
CA GLN A 170 -16.22 -91.24 -17.15
C GLN A 170 -16.08 -90.96 -18.66
N GLU A 171 -17.18 -90.92 -19.41
CA GLU A 171 -17.19 -90.44 -20.80
C GLU A 171 -16.74 -88.98 -20.89
N HIS A 172 -17.17 -88.11 -19.98
CA HIS A 172 -16.74 -86.70 -19.94
C HIS A 172 -15.25 -86.55 -19.57
N LEU A 173 -14.67 -87.49 -18.82
CA LEU A 173 -13.23 -87.58 -18.56
C LEU A 173 -12.45 -88.07 -19.79
N ASP A 174 -12.89 -89.14 -20.44
CA ASP A 174 -12.22 -89.67 -21.65
C ASP A 174 -12.36 -88.72 -22.85
N MET A 175 -13.49 -88.01 -22.96
CA MET A 175 -13.67 -86.93 -23.92
C MET A 175 -12.77 -85.73 -23.59
N GLN A 176 -12.65 -85.33 -22.32
CA GLN A 176 -11.68 -84.30 -21.91
C GLN A 176 -10.22 -84.72 -22.14
N LEU A 177 -9.85 -85.99 -21.93
CA LEU A 177 -8.50 -86.50 -22.24
C LEU A 177 -8.21 -86.45 -23.75
N SER A 178 -9.21 -86.80 -24.57
CA SER A 178 -9.17 -86.66 -26.03
C SER A 178 -9.00 -85.20 -26.47
N GLU A 179 -9.76 -84.27 -25.88
CA GLU A 179 -9.65 -82.83 -26.14
C GLU A 179 -8.31 -82.26 -25.68
N ILE A 180 -7.85 -82.56 -24.46
CA ILE A 180 -6.54 -82.15 -23.93
C ILE A 180 -5.40 -82.60 -24.86
N SER A 181 -5.51 -83.77 -25.49
CA SER A 181 -4.51 -84.26 -26.46
C SER A 181 -4.40 -83.39 -27.72
N LYS A 182 -5.52 -82.82 -28.17
CA LYS A 182 -5.61 -81.89 -29.32
C LYS A 182 -5.25 -80.47 -28.90
N GLU A 183 -5.77 -80.01 -27.76
CA GLU A 183 -5.54 -78.67 -27.23
C GLU A 183 -4.07 -78.46 -26.84
N ARG A 184 -3.35 -79.49 -26.39
CA ARG A 184 -1.89 -79.43 -26.13
C ARG A 184 -1.07 -79.08 -27.38
N ARG A 185 -1.58 -79.36 -28.59
CA ARG A 185 -0.97 -78.90 -29.87
C ARG A 185 -1.39 -77.46 -30.23
N GLY A 186 -2.57 -77.01 -29.79
CA GLY A 186 -3.03 -75.62 -29.92
C GLY A 186 -2.33 -74.65 -28.97
N ARG A 187 -2.17 -75.04 -27.70
CA ARG A 187 -1.54 -74.22 -26.64
C ARG A 187 -0.10 -73.79 -26.97
N GLN A 188 0.65 -74.57 -27.75
CA GLN A 188 1.98 -74.16 -28.23
C GLN A 188 1.96 -72.92 -29.15
N LYS A 189 0.85 -72.66 -29.86
CA LYS A 189 0.66 -71.46 -30.69
C LYS A 189 0.04 -70.31 -29.90
N THR A 190 -0.93 -70.55 -29.03
CA THR A 190 -1.53 -69.48 -28.20
C THR A 190 -0.60 -69.01 -27.08
N ALA A 191 0.28 -69.85 -26.53
CA ALA A 191 1.34 -69.42 -25.62
C ALA A 191 2.30 -68.43 -26.30
N ASN A 192 2.70 -68.67 -27.56
CA ASN A 192 3.51 -67.72 -28.33
C ASN A 192 2.78 -66.40 -28.63
N ALA A 193 1.45 -66.43 -28.81
CA ALA A 193 0.65 -65.21 -28.94
C ALA A 193 0.53 -64.46 -27.60
N SER A 194 0.30 -65.18 -26.49
CA SER A 194 0.22 -64.63 -25.13
C SER A 194 1.56 -64.03 -24.68
N ILE A 195 2.68 -64.71 -24.92
CA ILE A 195 4.03 -64.19 -24.66
C ILE A 195 4.33 -62.96 -25.52
N LYS A 196 3.88 -62.91 -26.79
CA LYS A 196 3.98 -61.68 -27.60
C LYS A 196 3.10 -60.55 -27.10
N ALA A 197 1.88 -60.83 -26.62
CA ALA A 197 1.00 -59.82 -26.03
C ALA A 197 1.54 -59.31 -24.68
N ALA A 198 2.07 -60.20 -23.85
CA ALA A 198 2.75 -59.87 -22.61
C ALA A 198 4.03 -59.06 -22.86
N ALA A 199 4.87 -59.45 -23.83
CA ALA A 199 6.05 -58.68 -24.23
C ALA A 199 5.68 -57.31 -24.83
N ALA A 200 4.60 -57.21 -25.61
CA ALA A 200 4.08 -55.93 -26.10
C ALA A 200 3.52 -55.04 -24.97
N ASN A 201 2.89 -55.64 -23.96
CA ASN A 201 2.43 -54.93 -22.76
C ASN A 201 3.59 -54.53 -21.85
N VAL A 202 4.63 -55.36 -21.71
CA VAL A 202 5.88 -55.00 -21.02
C VAL A 202 6.56 -53.85 -21.75
N LEU A 203 6.73 -53.91 -23.08
CA LEU A 203 7.27 -52.80 -23.88
C LEU A 203 6.42 -51.53 -23.77
N LYS A 204 5.09 -51.64 -23.69
CA LYS A 204 4.20 -50.48 -23.39
C LYS A 204 4.42 -49.94 -21.99
N LEU A 205 4.51 -50.79 -20.98
CA LEU A 205 4.76 -50.40 -19.59
C LEU A 205 6.16 -49.82 -19.40
N GLU A 206 7.16 -50.32 -20.12
CA GLU A 206 8.52 -49.77 -20.20
C GLU A 206 8.53 -48.42 -20.94
N SER A 207 7.76 -48.25 -22.03
CA SER A 207 7.57 -46.96 -22.68
C SER A 207 6.92 -45.96 -21.73
N LEU A 208 5.82 -46.34 -21.07
CA LEU A 208 5.11 -45.51 -20.09
C LEU A 208 5.97 -45.21 -18.86
N LEU A 209 6.81 -46.14 -18.38
CA LEU A 209 7.78 -45.90 -17.31
C LEU A 209 8.92 -44.99 -17.77
N LYS A 210 9.34 -45.06 -19.03
CA LYS A 210 10.37 -44.19 -19.62
C LYS A 210 9.82 -42.78 -19.86
N GLU A 211 8.59 -42.66 -20.35
CA GLU A 211 7.84 -41.41 -20.48
C GLU A 211 7.56 -40.79 -19.09
N ASN A 212 7.13 -41.57 -18.11
CA ASN A 212 6.95 -41.10 -16.73
C ASN A 212 8.29 -40.73 -16.06
N ARG A 213 9.40 -41.42 -16.35
CA ARG A 213 10.74 -40.98 -15.92
C ARG A 213 11.17 -39.68 -16.58
N ILE A 214 10.97 -39.52 -17.89
CA ILE A 214 11.26 -38.27 -18.62
C ILE A 214 10.35 -37.13 -18.14
N SER A 215 9.09 -37.42 -17.82
CA SER A 215 8.13 -36.47 -17.25
C SER A 215 8.50 -36.08 -15.82
N SER A 216 8.87 -37.04 -14.98
CA SER A 216 9.38 -36.81 -13.62
C SER A 216 10.69 -36.03 -13.63
N GLU A 217 11.63 -36.33 -14.53
CA GLU A 217 12.84 -35.53 -14.74
C GLU A 217 12.52 -34.10 -15.20
N LYS A 218 11.55 -33.91 -16.09
CA LYS A 218 11.09 -32.57 -16.51
C LYS A 218 10.48 -31.82 -15.33
N MET A 219 9.59 -32.45 -14.55
CA MET A 219 9.02 -31.85 -13.35
C MET A 219 10.09 -31.56 -12.28
N GLN A 220 11.10 -32.42 -12.12
CA GLN A 220 12.22 -32.17 -11.21
C GLN A 220 13.09 -31.00 -11.70
N LYS A 221 13.29 -30.86 -13.02
CA LYS A 221 13.99 -29.72 -13.64
C LYS A 221 13.18 -28.41 -13.55
N GLU A 222 11.85 -28.46 -13.63
CA GLU A 222 11.00 -27.29 -13.33
C GLU A 222 10.97 -26.98 -11.83
N LEU A 223 10.95 -27.98 -10.94
CA LEU A 223 11.05 -27.79 -9.50
C LEU A 223 12.38 -27.14 -9.10
N THR A 224 13.51 -27.53 -9.68
CA THR A 224 14.80 -26.85 -9.41
C THR A 224 14.83 -25.44 -9.99
N LYS A 225 14.29 -25.20 -11.20
CA LYS A 225 14.12 -23.83 -11.74
C LYS A 225 13.23 -22.96 -10.83
N LEU A 226 12.11 -23.49 -10.34
CA LEU A 226 11.20 -22.78 -9.44
C LEU A 226 11.84 -22.56 -8.07
N SER A 227 12.62 -23.50 -7.55
CA SER A 227 13.39 -23.33 -6.31
C SER A 227 14.47 -22.27 -6.44
N VAL A 228 15.15 -22.17 -7.60
CA VAL A 228 16.12 -21.10 -7.87
C VAL A 228 15.41 -19.75 -8.03
N LYS A 229 14.29 -19.69 -8.76
CA LYS A 229 13.46 -18.47 -8.83
C LYS A 229 12.96 -18.01 -7.46
N LYS A 230 12.52 -18.95 -6.61
CA LYS A 230 12.12 -18.68 -5.23
C LYS A 230 13.28 -18.10 -4.42
N LEU A 231 14.46 -18.73 -4.48
CA LEU A 231 15.65 -18.25 -3.78
C LEU A 231 16.06 -16.83 -4.23
N ASN A 232 16.04 -16.57 -5.54
CA ASN A 232 16.33 -15.24 -6.09
C ASN A 232 15.31 -14.20 -5.59
N LEU A 233 14.01 -14.52 -5.64
CA LEU A 233 12.96 -13.63 -5.13
C LEU A 233 13.07 -13.40 -3.62
N GLU A 234 13.50 -14.40 -2.84
CA GLU A 234 13.79 -14.23 -1.42
C GLU A 234 14.99 -13.29 -1.19
N THR A 235 16.04 -13.38 -2.01
CA THR A 235 17.16 -12.41 -1.95
C THR A 235 16.80 -11.01 -2.44
N ASP A 236 15.93 -10.88 -3.45
CA ASP A 236 15.45 -9.59 -3.95
C ASP A 236 14.55 -8.90 -2.90
N LEU A 237 13.70 -9.66 -2.21
CA LEU A 237 12.85 -9.18 -1.12
C LEU A 237 13.68 -8.79 0.11
N GLU A 238 14.71 -9.58 0.48
CA GLU A 238 15.62 -9.20 1.56
C GLU A 238 16.49 -7.99 1.18
N SER A 239 16.90 -7.83 -0.09
CA SER A 239 17.55 -6.62 -0.60
C SER A 239 16.65 -5.38 -0.47
N ALA A 240 15.39 -5.48 -0.93
CA ALA A 240 14.40 -4.42 -0.81
C ALA A 240 14.12 -4.03 0.66
N ASN A 241 13.99 -5.02 1.56
CA ASN A 241 13.84 -4.78 3.00
C ASN A 241 15.04 -4.04 3.60
N ASN A 242 16.27 -4.37 3.20
CA ASN A 242 17.47 -3.66 3.65
C ASN A 242 17.49 -2.21 3.13
N GLN A 243 17.02 -1.97 1.90
CA GLN A 243 16.93 -0.62 1.34
C GLN A 243 15.83 0.23 2.01
N ILE A 244 14.66 -0.36 2.31
CA ILE A 244 13.61 0.27 3.14
C ILE A 244 14.19 0.64 4.51
N GLN A 245 14.89 -0.27 5.19
CA GLN A 245 15.56 0.02 6.45
C GLN A 245 16.69 1.06 6.36
N SER A 246 17.21 1.41 5.18
CA SER A 246 18.11 2.56 5.00
C SER A 246 17.30 3.85 4.95
N LEU A 247 16.27 3.87 4.11
CA LEU A 247 15.37 5.02 3.93
C LEU A 247 14.65 5.39 5.24
N ASP A 248 14.21 4.41 6.05
CA ASP A 248 13.61 4.66 7.37
C ASP A 248 14.57 5.38 8.33
N LYS A 249 15.88 5.06 8.26
CA LYS A 249 16.91 5.72 9.08
C LYS A 249 17.18 7.14 8.57
N GLU A 250 17.29 7.31 7.25
CA GLU A 250 17.45 8.63 6.63
C GLU A 250 16.24 9.54 6.93
N VAL A 251 15.02 9.01 6.88
CA VAL A 251 13.80 9.70 7.29
C VAL A 251 13.84 10.05 8.78
N ALA A 252 14.24 9.13 9.67
CA ALA A 252 14.35 9.40 11.10
C ALA A 252 15.39 10.50 11.43
N ASP A 253 16.55 10.49 10.77
CA ASP A 253 17.58 11.52 10.91
C ASP A 253 17.14 12.87 10.32
N LYS A 254 16.39 12.87 9.21
CA LYS A 254 15.77 14.08 8.66
C LYS A 254 14.68 14.63 9.57
N ASP A 255 13.88 13.78 10.18
CA ASP A 255 12.84 14.17 11.13
C ASP A 255 13.45 14.71 12.43
N LYS A 256 14.62 14.21 12.84
CA LYS A 256 15.45 14.78 13.91
C LYS A 256 15.99 16.18 13.53
N GLN A 257 16.54 16.35 12.33
CA GLN A 257 16.98 17.67 11.81
C GLN A 257 15.81 18.67 11.72
N LEU A 258 14.61 18.21 11.33
CA LEU A 258 13.39 19.02 11.34
C LEU A 258 12.92 19.38 12.75
N LYS A 259 13.08 18.49 13.74
CA LYS A 259 12.84 18.82 15.16
C LYS A 259 13.85 19.85 15.67
N GLU A 260 15.14 19.68 15.42
CA GLU A 260 16.19 20.61 15.86
C GLU A 260 16.01 22.01 15.25
N THR A 261 15.70 22.11 13.95
CA THR A 261 15.40 23.39 13.28
C THR A 261 14.08 24.01 13.75
N ARG A 262 13.03 23.23 14.04
CA ARG A 262 11.80 23.75 14.69
C ARG A 262 12.09 24.37 16.06
N HIS A 263 12.91 23.73 16.90
CA HIS A 263 13.33 24.31 18.19
C HIS A 263 14.23 25.55 18.04
N ALA A 264 15.02 25.67 16.96
CA ALA A 264 15.71 26.91 16.63
C ALA A 264 14.71 28.02 16.24
N ILE A 265 13.73 27.73 15.37
CA ILE A 265 12.69 28.70 14.96
C ILE A 265 11.85 29.18 16.15
N VAL A 266 11.52 28.30 17.11
CA VAL A 266 10.81 28.71 18.35
C VAL A 266 11.65 29.68 19.18
N ARG A 267 12.93 29.37 19.44
CA ARG A 267 13.84 30.28 20.17
C ARG A 267 14.01 31.63 19.46
N MET A 268 14.19 31.64 18.13
CA MET A 268 14.24 32.89 17.36
C MET A 268 12.93 33.69 17.45
N LYS A 269 11.76 33.03 17.52
CA LYS A 269 10.46 33.72 17.74
C LYS A 269 10.35 34.30 19.15
N GLU A 270 10.81 33.59 20.17
CA GLU A 270 10.87 34.08 21.55
C GLU A 270 11.81 35.29 21.69
N GLU A 271 12.97 35.27 21.03
CA GLU A 271 13.91 36.39 20.98
C GLU A 271 13.31 37.59 20.24
N VAL A 272 12.69 37.38 19.07
CA VAL A 272 11.94 38.44 18.35
C VAL A 272 10.80 39.00 19.20
N SER A 273 10.10 38.17 19.98
CA SER A 273 9.07 38.68 20.91
C SER A 273 9.67 39.53 22.04
N ARG A 274 10.83 39.13 22.60
CA ARG A 274 11.55 39.89 23.62
C ARG A 274 11.99 41.24 23.06
N TYR A 275 12.68 41.26 21.92
CA TYR A 275 13.08 42.51 21.25
C TYR A 275 11.88 43.40 20.87
N LYS A 276 10.72 42.82 20.52
CA LYS A 276 9.49 43.60 20.32
C LYS A 276 9.03 44.26 21.63
N THR A 277 8.98 43.53 22.74
CA THR A 277 8.62 44.11 24.05
C THR A 277 9.63 45.16 24.54
N GLU A 278 10.94 44.94 24.34
CA GLU A 278 11.99 45.91 24.68
C GLU A 278 11.88 47.18 23.82
N LYS A 279 11.56 47.04 22.52
CA LYS A 279 11.25 48.18 21.64
C LYS A 279 10.02 48.93 22.11
N GLU A 280 8.93 48.25 22.47
CA GLU A 280 7.71 48.88 22.98
C GLU A 280 7.93 49.61 24.32
N VAL A 281 8.73 49.04 25.24
CA VAL A 281 9.14 49.70 26.49
C VAL A 281 10.03 50.91 26.20
N SER A 282 10.95 50.80 25.24
CA SER A 282 11.85 51.90 24.85
C SER A 282 11.08 53.06 24.19
N VAL A 283 10.12 52.76 23.30
CA VAL A 283 9.22 53.77 22.71
C VAL A 283 8.35 54.43 23.79
N LYS A 284 7.83 53.66 24.77
CA LYS A 284 7.08 54.23 25.91
C LYS A 284 7.94 55.12 26.82
N ARG A 285 9.24 54.81 26.98
CA ARG A 285 10.21 55.69 27.67
C ARG A 285 10.50 56.96 26.87
N MET A 286 10.75 56.85 25.58
CA MET A 286 10.93 58.02 24.69
C MET A 286 9.71 58.93 24.72
N GLN A 287 8.49 58.39 24.61
CA GLN A 287 7.27 59.20 24.65
C GLN A 287 7.07 59.90 26.01
N LYS A 288 7.48 59.27 27.13
CA LYS A 288 7.49 59.95 28.43
C LYS A 288 8.48 61.13 28.45
N ALA A 289 9.72 60.89 28.03
CA ALA A 289 10.74 61.95 27.96
C ALA A 289 10.33 63.09 27.00
N GLU A 290 9.65 62.79 25.89
CA GLU A 290 9.12 63.77 24.94
C GLU A 290 7.98 64.60 25.54
N ASN A 291 7.06 63.95 26.27
CA ASN A 291 5.98 64.64 26.99
C ASN A 291 6.53 65.51 28.14
N GLU A 292 7.51 65.00 28.88
CA GLU A 292 8.23 65.73 29.94
C GLU A 292 8.96 66.94 29.35
N ARG A 293 9.72 66.79 28.26
CA ARG A 293 10.34 67.89 27.50
C ARG A 293 9.31 68.94 27.07
N SER A 294 8.21 68.52 26.45
CA SER A 294 7.13 69.42 26.01
C SER A 294 6.55 70.22 27.19
N SER A 295 6.26 69.56 28.31
CA SER A 295 5.76 70.22 29.53
C SER A 295 6.77 71.20 30.13
N LEU A 296 8.07 70.91 30.07
CA LEU A 296 9.13 71.80 30.53
C LEU A 296 9.33 73.00 29.58
N GLU A 297 9.17 72.82 28.27
CA GLU A 297 9.17 73.91 27.29
C GLU A 297 7.95 74.82 27.43
N GLU A 298 6.78 74.27 27.78
CA GLU A 298 5.57 75.04 28.06
C GLU A 298 5.67 75.77 29.41
N GLN A 299 6.23 75.14 30.44
CA GLN A 299 6.58 75.81 31.70
C GLN A 299 7.62 76.93 31.46
N LEU A 300 8.63 76.71 30.62
CA LEU A 300 9.63 77.73 30.26
C LEU A 300 8.97 78.92 29.52
N LYS A 301 8.04 78.66 28.60
CA LYS A 301 7.23 79.72 27.95
C LYS A 301 6.38 80.47 28.97
N GLN A 302 5.75 79.78 29.93
CA GLN A 302 5.00 80.43 31.00
C GLN A 302 5.88 81.24 31.94
N THR A 303 7.09 80.79 32.30
CA THR A 303 8.00 81.57 33.15
C THR A 303 8.55 82.78 32.40
N LEU A 304 8.86 82.68 31.11
CA LEU A 304 9.21 83.84 30.26
C LEU A 304 8.06 84.85 30.13
N ALA A 305 6.81 84.38 29.98
CA ALA A 305 5.64 85.25 29.95
C ALA A 305 5.38 85.92 31.31
N ARG A 306 5.53 85.19 32.42
CA ARG A 306 5.43 85.74 33.78
C ARG A 306 6.54 86.72 34.08
N ALA A 307 7.78 86.47 33.63
CA ALA A 307 8.90 87.38 33.77
C ALA A 307 8.64 88.71 33.02
N LYS A 308 8.22 88.65 31.75
CA LYS A 308 7.85 89.85 30.98
C LYS A 308 6.64 90.59 31.58
N ASN A 309 5.66 89.88 32.12
CA ASN A 309 4.54 90.52 32.80
C ASN A 309 4.94 91.18 34.13
N ALA A 310 5.87 90.59 34.89
CA ALA A 310 6.43 91.18 36.10
C ALA A 310 7.30 92.41 35.79
N GLU A 311 8.09 92.35 34.70
CA GLU A 311 8.88 93.46 34.15
C GLU A 311 7.97 94.63 33.69
N HIS A 312 6.84 94.32 33.05
CA HIS A 312 5.83 95.32 32.68
C HIS A 312 5.08 95.88 33.90
N GLN A 313 4.80 95.04 34.92
CA GLN A 313 4.19 95.48 36.18
C GLN A 313 5.14 96.39 36.97
N MET A 314 6.44 96.10 37.01
CA MET A 314 7.49 96.98 37.55
C MET A 314 7.47 98.36 36.86
N LEU A 315 7.36 98.39 35.53
CA LEU A 315 7.22 99.63 34.75
C LEU A 315 5.93 100.40 35.09
N THR A 316 4.80 99.73 35.31
CA THR A 316 3.56 100.42 35.76
C THR A 316 3.63 100.89 37.20
N PHE A 317 4.25 100.14 38.11
CA PHE A 317 4.44 100.58 39.50
C PHE A 317 5.40 101.76 39.60
N GLN A 318 6.44 101.84 38.76
CA GLN A 318 7.28 103.04 38.67
C GLN A 318 6.48 104.29 38.25
N LYS A 319 5.50 104.17 37.33
CA LYS A 319 4.61 105.29 36.99
C LYS A 319 3.67 105.66 38.14
N GLN A 320 3.00 104.68 38.75
CA GLN A 320 2.09 104.93 39.87
C GLN A 320 2.81 105.49 41.11
N GLN A 321 4.09 105.14 41.32
CA GLN A 321 4.91 105.73 42.38
C GLN A 321 5.17 107.22 42.13
N ILE A 322 5.40 107.65 40.88
CA ILE A 322 5.57 109.06 40.52
C ILE A 322 4.26 109.84 40.74
N GLU A 323 3.11 109.26 40.38
CA GLU A 323 1.79 109.86 40.61
C GLU A 323 1.48 110.00 42.11
N LYS A 324 1.78 108.97 42.92
CA LYS A 324 1.66 109.03 44.38
C LYS A 324 2.63 110.01 45.04
N GLN A 325 3.80 110.24 44.44
CA GLN A 325 4.74 111.27 44.89
C GLN A 325 4.11 112.68 44.78
N GLN A 326 3.30 112.93 43.75
CA GLN A 326 2.66 114.22 43.48
C GLN A 326 1.42 114.49 44.36
N GLU A 327 0.65 113.45 44.71
CA GLU A 327 -0.45 113.58 45.69
C GLU A 327 0.06 113.96 47.09
N MET A 328 1.24 113.48 47.50
CA MET A 328 1.78 113.71 48.84
C MET A 328 2.12 115.20 49.11
N ASP A 329 2.57 115.94 48.09
CA ASP A 329 2.90 117.37 48.19
C ASP A 329 1.68 118.27 48.39
N ILE A 330 0.47 117.78 48.07
CA ILE A 330 -0.79 118.50 48.29
C ILE A 330 -1.22 118.38 49.76
N ILE A 331 -1.23 117.16 50.29
CA ILE A 331 -1.62 116.86 51.69
C ILE A 331 -0.70 117.55 52.70
N LEU A 332 0.57 117.75 52.36
CA LEU A 332 1.53 118.50 53.19
C LEU A 332 1.19 120.00 53.37
N ARG A 333 0.32 120.59 52.54
CA ARG A 333 -0.06 122.01 52.63
C ARG A 333 -1.29 122.26 53.50
N GLU A 334 -2.20 121.29 53.62
CA GLU A 334 -3.43 121.41 54.43
C GLU A 334 -3.17 121.25 55.94
N LYS A 335 -2.12 120.50 56.30
CA LYS A 335 -1.75 120.20 57.70
C LYS A 335 -1.51 121.43 58.59
N ASN A 336 -1.12 122.58 58.01
CA ASN A 336 -0.71 123.77 58.77
C ASN A 336 -1.86 124.71 59.19
N ILE A 337 -3.09 124.51 58.70
CA ILE A 337 -4.23 125.41 59.00
C ILE A 337 -5.02 124.95 60.24
N LEU A 338 -5.04 123.65 60.54
CA LEU A 338 -5.77 123.06 61.68
C LEU A 338 -5.05 123.16 63.04
N ALA A 339 -3.85 123.72 63.09
CA ALA A 339 -2.98 123.73 64.29
C ALA A 339 -3.15 124.95 65.22
N ARG A 340 -4.26 125.71 65.12
CA ARG A 340 -4.44 127.00 65.86
C ARG A 340 -5.75 127.20 66.61
N THR A 341 -6.62 126.19 66.71
CA THR A 341 -7.99 126.34 67.26
C THR A 341 -8.41 125.24 68.24
N LYS A 342 -7.50 124.77 69.11
CA LYS A 342 -7.83 123.72 70.10
C LYS A 342 -7.03 123.74 71.42
N GLU A 343 -6.92 124.88 72.10
CA GLU A 343 -6.43 124.90 73.51
C GLU A 343 -7.09 126.00 74.39
N THR A 344 -8.40 126.20 74.22
CA THR A 344 -9.30 126.94 75.15
C THR A 344 -10.71 126.36 74.97
N LEU A 345 -11.54 126.10 75.98
CA LEU A 345 -11.41 126.11 77.45
C LEU A 345 -12.14 124.88 78.02
N GLY A 346 -11.63 124.27 79.10
CA GLY A 346 -12.20 123.05 79.71
C GLY A 346 -12.87 123.26 81.09
N ASP A 347 -12.93 124.50 81.58
CA ASP A 347 -13.08 124.82 83.00
C ASP A 347 -14.41 125.48 83.37
N HIS A 348 -15.54 124.75 83.29
CA HIS A 348 -16.81 125.30 83.84
C HIS A 348 -17.84 124.35 84.47
N ILE A 349 -17.68 123.02 84.44
CA ILE A 349 -18.64 122.11 85.12
C ILE A 349 -17.89 121.07 85.98
N LYS A 350 -17.13 121.54 86.98
CA LYS A 350 -16.60 120.66 88.05
C LYS A 350 -16.19 121.27 89.40
N ARG A 351 -16.40 122.57 89.68
CA ARG A 351 -16.29 123.16 91.05
C ARG A 351 -16.85 124.58 91.21
N LEU A 352 -18.17 124.69 91.20
CA LEU A 352 -18.92 125.57 92.09
C LEU A 352 -19.64 124.61 93.07
N ASN A 353 -19.49 124.63 94.40
CA ASN A 353 -19.51 125.73 95.39
C ASN A 353 -20.81 126.56 95.31
N HIS A 354 -21.60 126.72 96.37
CA HIS A 354 -21.43 126.28 97.76
C HIS A 354 -22.83 126.16 98.44
N GLU A 355 -22.94 125.28 99.42
CA GLU A 355 -23.97 125.25 100.48
C GLU A 355 -25.45 125.54 100.14
N MET A 356 -26.23 124.46 100.05
CA MET A 356 -27.60 124.47 100.56
C MET A 356 -27.56 124.17 102.07
N VAL A 357 -28.52 124.72 102.83
CA VAL A 357 -28.77 124.51 104.29
C VAL A 357 -27.89 125.32 105.26
N VAL A 358 -28.35 126.54 105.56
CA VAL A 358 -28.31 127.11 106.92
C VAL A 358 -29.63 127.83 107.16
N CYS A 359 -30.47 127.36 108.09
CA CYS A 359 -31.57 128.16 108.66
C CYS A 359 -32.25 127.53 109.90
N GLU A 360 -31.53 127.29 111.01
CA GLU A 360 -32.23 126.99 112.29
C GLU A 360 -31.47 127.39 113.58
N TYR A 361 -31.20 128.69 113.75
CA TYR A 361 -31.15 129.42 115.04
C TYR A 361 -31.21 130.92 114.66
N SER A 362 -32.18 131.76 115.04
CA SER A 362 -32.84 131.96 116.35
C SER A 362 -31.87 132.40 117.44
N ARG A 363 -32.29 133.31 118.34
CA ARG A 363 -31.69 133.57 119.68
C ARG A 363 -30.19 134.00 119.72
N ARG A 364 -29.82 135.18 120.25
CA ARG A 364 -30.57 136.20 121.03
C ARG A 364 -29.97 137.61 120.89
N LYS A 365 -30.79 138.57 120.47
CA LYS A 365 -31.16 139.81 121.19
C LYS A 365 -32.17 140.57 120.29
N ILE A 366 -33.18 141.29 120.78
CA ILE A 366 -33.62 141.55 122.16
C ILE A 366 -32.58 142.33 123.00
N GLU A 367 -32.03 143.39 122.41
CA GLU A 367 -32.68 144.72 122.48
C GLU A 367 -33.70 144.74 121.32
N HIS A 368 -35.03 144.65 121.47
CA HIS A 368 -35.94 145.00 122.57
C HIS A 368 -36.17 146.51 122.69
N GLU A 369 -37.26 146.83 123.39
CA GLU A 369 -37.47 148.01 124.25
C GLU A 369 -36.34 149.05 124.21
N LEU A 370 -36.66 150.30 123.88
CA LEU A 370 -37.55 151.02 124.79
C LEU A 370 -38.96 151.30 124.25
N ASP A 371 -39.94 150.86 125.05
CA ASP A 371 -41.31 151.34 125.21
C ASP A 371 -41.95 152.22 124.13
N SER A 372 -43.07 151.74 123.57
CA SER A 372 -44.24 152.62 123.42
C SER A 372 -45.57 151.85 123.42
N SER A 373 -46.51 152.37 124.21
CA SER A 373 -47.95 152.12 124.19
C SER A 373 -48.44 150.65 124.19
N MET A 374 -48.18 149.95 125.30
CA MET A 374 -49.03 148.85 125.78
C MET A 374 -50.17 149.39 126.69
N GLN A 375 -50.77 150.55 126.39
CA GLN A 375 -51.46 151.34 127.44
C GLN A 375 -52.95 151.63 127.25
N ASP A 376 -53.51 151.63 126.03
CA ASP A 376 -54.91 152.02 125.86
C ASP A 376 -55.92 150.86 126.01
N VAL A 377 -56.39 150.69 127.26
CA VAL A 377 -57.79 150.36 127.60
C VAL A 377 -58.29 148.99 127.09
N MET A 378 -57.80 147.83 127.55
CA MET A 378 -57.91 147.25 128.91
C MET A 378 -59.28 147.33 129.63
N GLU A 379 -60.08 148.40 129.51
CA GLU A 379 -61.32 148.54 130.31
C GLU A 379 -62.54 147.87 129.64
N ALA A 380 -62.62 147.88 128.30
CA ALA A 380 -63.75 147.35 127.54
C ALA A 380 -63.89 145.82 127.58
N GLN A 381 -62.81 145.09 127.96
CA GLN A 381 -62.76 143.63 127.92
C GLN A 381 -63.76 142.94 128.87
N LYS A 382 -64.28 143.64 129.88
CA LYS A 382 -65.04 143.03 130.99
C LYS A 382 -66.46 142.56 130.64
N GLN A 383 -67.05 143.01 129.54
CA GLN A 383 -68.38 142.57 129.10
C GLN A 383 -68.35 141.52 127.96
N LEU A 384 -67.22 141.37 127.25
CA LEU A 384 -67.11 140.44 126.12
C LEU A 384 -67.05 138.96 126.56
N ILE A 385 -66.37 138.70 127.69
CA ILE A 385 -66.04 137.36 128.23
C ILE A 385 -67.28 136.48 128.47
N ALA A 386 -68.46 137.07 128.65
CA ALA A 386 -69.71 136.33 128.82
C ALA A 386 -70.15 135.59 127.54
N VAL A 387 -69.96 136.19 126.36
CA VAL A 387 -70.42 135.65 125.08
C VAL A 387 -69.45 134.60 124.52
N GLU A 388 -68.16 134.76 124.79
CA GLU A 388 -67.12 133.82 124.29
C GLU A 388 -67.26 132.40 124.85
N LYS A 389 -67.77 132.25 126.09
CA LYS A 389 -67.94 130.93 126.72
C LYS A 389 -69.02 130.07 126.07
N GLU A 390 -70.03 130.66 125.42
CA GLU A 390 -71.04 129.93 124.65
C GLU A 390 -70.45 129.44 123.31
N ARG A 391 -69.68 130.31 122.62
CA ARG A 391 -68.99 130.01 121.34
C ARG A 391 -68.11 128.76 121.45
N ASP A 392 -67.23 128.72 122.45
CA ASP A 392 -66.18 127.70 122.52
C ASP A 392 -66.74 126.30 122.83
N LYS A 393 -67.88 126.24 123.53
CA LYS A 393 -68.61 125.01 123.83
C LYS A 393 -69.15 124.34 122.56
N HIS A 394 -69.70 125.12 121.63
CA HIS A 394 -70.16 124.61 120.33
C HIS A 394 -68.99 124.20 119.41
N ASN A 395 -67.88 124.94 119.44
CA ASN A 395 -66.69 124.63 118.64
C ASN A 395 -66.11 123.24 118.99
N MET A 396 -66.04 122.88 120.29
CA MET A 396 -65.60 121.55 120.69
C MET A 396 -66.53 120.41 120.21
N THR A 397 -67.86 120.62 120.21
CA THR A 397 -68.80 119.61 119.68
C THR A 397 -68.62 119.40 118.17
N ALA A 398 -68.35 120.47 117.40
CA ALA A 398 -68.07 120.37 115.97
C ALA A 398 -66.77 119.60 115.69
N GLN A 399 -65.69 119.87 116.44
CA GLN A 399 -64.42 119.15 116.30
C GLN A 399 -64.53 117.66 116.67
N HIS A 400 -65.37 117.28 117.63
CA HIS A 400 -65.55 115.87 117.98
C HIS A 400 -66.23 115.08 116.85
N LEU A 401 -67.32 115.64 116.28
CA LEU A 401 -68.00 115.04 115.13
C LEU A 401 -67.12 114.98 113.88
N ALA A 402 -66.29 116.00 113.64
CA ALA A 402 -65.32 115.99 112.54
C ALA A 402 -64.35 114.80 112.60
N ARG A 403 -63.75 114.52 113.78
CA ARG A 403 -62.84 113.38 113.95
C ARG A 403 -63.53 112.03 113.71
N GLN A 404 -64.76 111.85 114.19
CA GLN A 404 -65.52 110.62 113.93
C GLN A 404 -65.78 110.39 112.44
N VAL A 405 -66.06 111.46 111.69
CA VAL A 405 -66.21 111.37 110.22
C VAL A 405 -64.88 111.02 109.54
N GLU A 406 -63.75 111.58 109.98
CA GLU A 406 -62.43 111.21 109.47
C GLU A 406 -62.07 109.74 109.78
N GLU A 407 -62.36 109.27 111.00
CA GLU A 407 -62.17 107.88 111.43
C GLU A 407 -62.98 106.91 110.55
N TYR A 408 -64.28 107.13 110.36
CA TYR A 408 -65.11 106.29 109.48
C TYR A 408 -64.67 106.34 108.00
N ILE A 409 -64.20 107.50 107.51
CA ILE A 409 -63.60 107.61 106.17
C ILE A 409 -62.30 106.79 106.09
N SER A 410 -61.51 106.76 107.15
CA SER A 410 -60.27 105.97 107.20
C SER A 410 -60.54 104.45 107.20
N GLU A 411 -61.51 103.97 107.99
CA GLU A 411 -61.88 102.55 107.98
C GLU A 411 -62.50 102.15 106.63
N SER A 412 -63.39 102.97 106.06
CA SER A 412 -63.97 102.73 104.73
C SER A 412 -62.90 102.58 103.64
N LYS A 413 -61.86 103.43 103.66
CA LYS A 413 -60.68 103.29 102.77
C LYS A 413 -59.91 101.99 103.04
N LEU A 414 -59.73 101.60 104.30
CA LEU A 414 -59.06 100.34 104.65
C LEU A 414 -59.84 99.12 104.13
N ARG A 415 -61.17 99.07 104.33
CA ARG A 415 -62.04 98.01 103.80
C ARG A 415 -61.98 97.94 102.27
N GLN A 416 -61.94 99.08 101.58
CA GLN A 416 -61.80 99.12 100.12
C GLN A 416 -60.45 98.55 99.64
N VAL A 417 -59.38 98.70 100.43
CA VAL A 417 -58.06 98.08 100.18
C VAL A 417 -58.08 96.57 100.49
N GLU A 418 -58.79 96.12 101.52
CA GLU A 418 -59.01 94.68 101.76
C GLU A 418 -59.75 94.05 100.57
N ILE A 419 -60.85 94.67 100.11
CA ILE A 419 -61.66 94.19 98.98
C ILE A 419 -60.85 94.11 97.68
N SER A 420 -59.99 95.09 97.38
CA SER A 420 -59.16 95.06 96.17
C SER A 420 -58.10 93.95 96.23
N ASN A 421 -57.49 93.73 97.40
CA ASN A 421 -56.55 92.63 97.63
C ASN A 421 -57.22 91.25 97.51
N TYR A 422 -58.44 91.07 98.03
CA TYR A 422 -59.20 89.82 97.85
C TYR A 422 -59.59 89.59 96.39
N LYS A 423 -60.04 90.61 95.66
CA LYS A 423 -60.32 90.51 94.21
C LYS A 423 -59.07 90.14 93.42
N LYS A 424 -57.91 90.71 93.75
CA LYS A 424 -56.62 90.34 93.12
C LYS A 424 -56.26 88.88 93.39
N ARG A 425 -56.37 88.41 94.63
CA ARG A 425 -56.13 87.00 95.01
C ARG A 425 -57.08 86.04 94.30
N LEU A 426 -58.34 86.40 94.11
CA LEU A 426 -59.30 85.59 93.35
C LEU A 426 -58.88 85.48 91.88
N ALA A 427 -58.56 86.59 91.21
CA ALA A 427 -58.09 86.58 89.83
C ALA A 427 -56.76 85.79 89.66
N GLU A 428 -55.83 85.89 90.61
CA GLU A 428 -54.60 85.09 90.63
C GLU A 428 -54.87 83.58 90.80
N ALA A 429 -55.93 83.20 91.55
CA ALA A 429 -56.34 81.81 91.72
C ALA A 429 -57.07 81.27 90.48
N GLU A 430 -57.97 82.04 89.88
CA GLU A 430 -58.66 81.69 88.63
C GLU A 430 -57.67 81.52 87.45
N ALA A 431 -56.67 82.40 87.35
CA ALA A 431 -55.60 82.28 86.35
C ALA A 431 -54.81 80.97 86.52
N LYS A 432 -54.43 80.62 87.76
CA LYS A 432 -53.75 79.34 88.08
C LYS A 432 -54.64 78.14 87.78
N TYR A 433 -55.93 78.20 88.09
CA TYR A 433 -56.88 77.13 87.76
C TYR A 433 -56.95 76.89 86.25
N ARG A 434 -57.12 77.95 85.44
CA ARG A 434 -57.12 77.80 83.97
C ARG A 434 -55.80 77.28 83.42
N GLN A 435 -54.66 77.71 83.97
CA GLN A 435 -53.36 77.16 83.58
C GLN A 435 -53.27 75.65 83.84
N GLN A 436 -53.74 75.17 85.00
CA GLN A 436 -53.76 73.73 85.32
C GLN A 436 -54.75 72.95 84.45
N GLN A 437 -55.93 73.50 84.15
CA GLN A 437 -56.88 72.89 83.22
C GLN A 437 -56.26 72.73 81.82
N ASN A 438 -55.65 73.79 81.28
CA ASN A 438 -55.00 73.76 79.97
C ASN A 438 -53.87 72.73 79.90
N LEU A 439 -53.06 72.62 80.98
CA LEU A 439 -51.99 71.60 81.09
C LEU A 439 -52.55 70.17 81.12
N PHE A 440 -53.64 69.93 81.86
CA PHE A 440 -54.30 68.63 81.89
C PHE A 440 -54.90 68.24 80.53
N GLU A 441 -55.53 69.21 79.83
CA GLU A 441 -56.07 69.00 78.48
C GLU A 441 -54.96 68.72 77.45
N ALA A 442 -53.82 69.42 77.54
CA ALA A 442 -52.65 69.16 76.72
C ALA A 442 -52.07 67.75 76.96
N VAL A 443 -51.79 67.36 78.21
CA VAL A 443 -51.27 66.02 78.55
C VAL A 443 -52.27 64.92 78.15
N ARG A 444 -53.58 65.17 78.25
CA ARG A 444 -54.63 64.25 77.76
C ARG A 444 -54.61 64.12 76.24
N ALA A 445 -54.35 65.19 75.50
CA ALA A 445 -54.18 65.16 74.05
C ALA A 445 -52.92 64.38 73.65
N GLU A 446 -51.77 64.67 74.27
CA GLU A 446 -50.49 63.96 74.07
C GLU A 446 -50.61 62.46 74.36
N ARG A 447 -51.24 62.07 75.48
CA ARG A 447 -51.51 60.66 75.78
C ARG A 447 -52.36 59.99 74.70
N ASN A 448 -53.30 60.71 74.10
CA ASN A 448 -54.16 60.19 73.04
C ASN A 448 -53.46 60.11 71.67
N THR A 449 -52.54 61.03 71.35
CA THR A 449 -51.72 60.93 70.12
C THR A 449 -50.67 59.83 70.25
N CYS A 450 -49.92 59.77 71.36
CA CYS A 450 -49.00 58.65 71.63
C CYS A 450 -49.72 57.29 71.65
N GLY A 451 -50.96 57.23 72.16
CA GLY A 451 -51.78 56.03 72.09
C GLY A 451 -52.10 55.58 70.66
N LYS A 452 -52.44 56.52 69.76
CA LYS A 452 -52.65 56.24 68.34
C LYS A 452 -51.38 55.78 67.64
N SER A 453 -50.27 56.49 67.82
CA SER A 453 -49.00 56.12 67.18
C SER A 453 -48.42 54.81 67.71
N LEU A 454 -48.76 54.40 68.93
CA LEU A 454 -48.46 53.06 69.44
C LEU A 454 -49.29 51.97 68.73
N THR A 455 -50.59 52.21 68.46
CA THR A 455 -51.41 51.27 67.66
C THR A 455 -50.97 51.22 66.20
N GLU A 456 -50.71 52.38 65.58
CA GLU A 456 -50.22 52.51 64.20
C GLU A 456 -48.90 51.73 64.02
N ALA A 457 -47.93 51.92 64.93
CA ALA A 457 -46.68 51.15 64.93
C ALA A 457 -46.87 49.65 65.21
N HIS A 458 -47.90 49.25 65.96
CA HIS A 458 -48.20 47.83 66.19
C HIS A 458 -48.76 47.15 64.94
N ASP A 459 -49.65 47.84 64.23
CA ASP A 459 -50.23 47.38 62.97
C ASP A 459 -49.16 47.32 61.87
N GLU A 460 -48.27 48.32 61.77
CA GLU A 460 -47.08 48.27 60.89
C GLU A 460 -46.18 47.06 61.20
N ILE A 461 -45.88 46.80 62.47
CA ILE A 461 -45.10 45.62 62.90
C ILE A 461 -45.81 44.32 62.49
N GLN A 462 -47.14 44.27 62.55
CA GLN A 462 -47.91 43.09 62.17
C GLN A 462 -48.00 42.91 60.65
N GLU A 463 -48.11 44.00 59.88
CA GLU A 463 -47.93 43.96 58.42
C GLU A 463 -46.53 43.46 58.04
N LEU A 464 -45.48 43.97 58.67
CA LEU A 464 -44.10 43.57 58.40
C LEU A 464 -43.86 42.09 58.71
N LYS A 465 -44.42 41.56 59.81
CA LYS A 465 -44.42 40.11 60.10
C LYS A 465 -45.14 39.30 59.03
N ASN A 466 -46.28 39.78 58.52
CA ASN A 466 -47.03 39.10 57.46
C ASN A 466 -46.26 39.13 56.12
N LYS A 467 -45.68 40.28 55.75
CA LYS A 467 -44.81 40.44 54.58
C LYS A 467 -43.58 39.52 54.66
N LEU A 468 -42.94 39.44 55.84
CA LEU A 468 -41.80 38.54 56.09
C LEU A 468 -42.18 37.06 55.95
N LYS A 469 -43.36 36.64 56.42
CA LYS A 469 -43.87 35.27 56.18
C LYS A 469 -44.04 34.96 54.70
N VAL A 470 -44.64 35.87 53.92
CA VAL A 470 -44.81 35.71 52.47
C VAL A 470 -43.46 35.62 51.76
N LEU A 471 -42.53 36.53 52.07
CA LEU A 471 -41.16 36.50 51.54
C LEU A 471 -40.43 35.21 51.91
N SER A 472 -40.58 34.71 53.14
CA SER A 472 -39.98 33.43 53.56
C SER A 472 -40.54 32.25 52.80
N HIS A 473 -41.83 32.26 52.44
CA HIS A 473 -42.44 31.20 51.64
C HIS A 473 -41.98 31.26 50.17
N GLN A 474 -41.85 32.47 49.62
CA GLN A 474 -41.26 32.71 48.29
C GLN A 474 -39.79 32.28 48.22
N ILE A 475 -39.00 32.54 49.27
CA ILE A 475 -37.61 32.08 49.37
C ILE A 475 -37.54 30.54 49.36
N GLU A 476 -38.41 29.85 50.08
CA GLU A 476 -38.41 28.38 50.10
C GLU A 476 -38.88 27.78 48.77
N GLN A 477 -39.92 28.34 48.13
CA GLN A 477 -40.33 27.97 46.79
C GLN A 477 -39.20 28.19 45.76
N LEU A 478 -38.49 29.31 45.82
CA LEU A 478 -37.35 29.59 44.94
C LEU A 478 -36.16 28.65 45.20
N LYS A 479 -35.95 28.17 46.43
CA LYS A 479 -34.96 27.11 46.71
C LYS A 479 -35.36 25.78 46.09
N GLU A 480 -36.63 25.38 46.16
CA GLU A 480 -37.12 24.16 45.50
C GLU A 480 -37.03 24.25 43.97
N ASP A 481 -37.35 25.42 43.39
CA ASP A 481 -37.11 25.69 41.97
C ASP A 481 -35.61 25.62 41.61
N ILE A 482 -34.70 26.16 42.44
CA ILE A 482 -33.25 26.04 42.24
C ILE A 482 -32.82 24.57 42.29
N VAL A 483 -33.19 23.81 43.33
CA VAL A 483 -32.78 22.39 43.49
C VAL A 483 -33.32 21.52 42.35
N THR A 484 -34.55 21.76 41.89
CA THR A 484 -35.09 21.05 40.73
C THR A 484 -34.42 21.45 39.42
N LYS A 485 -33.96 22.70 39.28
CA LYS A 485 -33.17 23.17 38.13
C LYS A 485 -31.74 22.64 38.13
N GLU A 486 -31.08 22.56 39.28
CA GLU A 486 -29.77 21.88 39.44
C GLU A 486 -29.89 20.39 39.09
N GLY A 487 -30.94 19.72 39.58
CA GLY A 487 -31.25 18.33 39.23
C GLY A 487 -31.66 18.10 37.76
N GLN A 488 -32.04 19.15 37.02
CA GLN A 488 -32.20 19.13 35.56
C GLN A 488 -30.85 19.37 34.86
N LEU A 489 -30.08 20.37 35.32
CA LEU A 489 -28.76 20.71 34.76
C LEU A 489 -27.81 19.51 34.78
N ILE A 490 -27.71 18.79 35.91
CA ILE A 490 -26.84 17.61 36.05
C ILE A 490 -27.21 16.49 35.07
N LYS A 491 -28.51 16.36 34.71
CA LYS A 491 -28.97 15.39 33.71
C LYS A 491 -28.59 15.81 32.30
N GLU A 492 -28.74 17.08 31.96
CA GLU A 492 -28.32 17.65 30.67
C GLU A 492 -26.78 17.59 30.51
N GLU A 493 -26.01 17.86 31.58
CA GLU A 493 -24.56 17.70 31.57
C GLU A 493 -24.12 16.24 31.38
N PHE A 494 -24.82 15.28 32.00
CA PHE A 494 -24.58 13.85 31.78
C PHE A 494 -24.91 13.43 30.34
N LEU A 495 -26.08 13.81 29.82
CA LEU A 495 -26.48 13.53 28.44
C LEU A 495 -25.51 14.15 27.44
N ARG A 496 -25.11 15.40 27.66
CA ARG A 496 -24.07 16.08 26.88
C ARG A 496 -22.73 15.33 26.94
N SER A 497 -22.32 14.80 28.10
CA SER A 497 -21.09 14.00 28.23
C SER A 497 -21.15 12.67 27.45
N VAL A 498 -22.33 12.06 27.34
CA VAL A 498 -22.55 10.88 26.49
C VAL A 498 -22.45 11.28 25.01
N VAL A 499 -23.16 12.31 24.58
CA VAL A 499 -23.16 12.80 23.19
C VAL A 499 -21.78 13.30 22.75
N GLU A 500 -21.00 13.93 23.64
CA GLU A 500 -19.61 14.33 23.35
C GLU A 500 -18.68 13.12 23.14
N LYS A 501 -18.89 12.01 23.87
CA LYS A 501 -18.14 10.76 23.66
C LYS A 501 -18.54 10.07 22.35
N GLU A 502 -19.83 9.98 22.05
CA GLU A 502 -20.35 9.42 20.80
C GLU A 502 -19.84 10.23 19.60
N LYS A 503 -19.88 11.56 19.68
CA LYS A 503 -19.33 12.49 18.68
C LYS A 503 -17.84 12.28 18.43
N GLU A 504 -17.04 12.10 19.49
CA GLU A 504 -15.60 11.86 19.32
C GLU A 504 -15.32 10.44 18.79
N GLY A 505 -16.12 9.43 19.17
CA GLY A 505 -16.10 8.09 18.58
C GLY A 505 -16.38 8.10 17.07
N LEU A 506 -17.51 8.67 16.66
CA LEU A 506 -17.88 8.85 15.24
C LEU A 506 -16.83 9.65 14.45
N LYS A 507 -16.14 10.59 15.10
CA LYS A 507 -15.04 11.37 14.50
C LYS A 507 -13.78 10.53 14.29
N VAL A 508 -13.46 9.62 15.20
CA VAL A 508 -12.37 8.62 15.02
C VAL A 508 -12.73 7.61 13.93
N GLU A 509 -13.96 7.10 13.91
CA GLU A 509 -14.45 6.19 12.85
C GLU A 509 -14.43 6.86 11.46
N LEU A 510 -14.92 8.09 11.36
CA LEU A 510 -14.84 8.89 10.14
C LEU A 510 -13.39 9.14 9.70
N GLN A 511 -12.46 9.33 10.64
CA GLN A 511 -11.05 9.51 10.32
C GLN A 511 -10.38 8.20 9.85
N SER A 512 -10.76 7.04 10.42
CA SER A 512 -10.34 5.73 9.89
C SER A 512 -10.88 5.52 8.49
N SER A 513 -12.21 5.61 8.30
CA SER A 513 -12.85 5.38 7.01
C SER A 513 -12.33 6.32 5.91
N ARG A 514 -12.02 7.58 6.23
CA ARG A 514 -11.32 8.51 5.31
C ARG A 514 -9.91 8.05 4.94
N LYS A 515 -9.16 7.47 5.87
CA LYS A 515 -7.85 6.87 5.61
C LYS A 515 -7.99 5.63 4.74
N ASP A 516 -8.91 4.73 5.08
CA ASP A 516 -9.17 3.48 4.34
C ASP A 516 -9.58 3.77 2.88
N VAL A 517 -10.45 4.77 2.67
CA VAL A 517 -10.79 5.29 1.32
C VAL A 517 -9.59 5.92 0.60
N SER A 518 -8.65 6.54 1.33
CA SER A 518 -7.42 7.09 0.74
C SER A 518 -6.42 6.00 0.34
N ASP A 519 -6.24 4.98 1.17
CA ASP A 519 -5.42 3.80 0.88
C ASP A 519 -5.99 3.03 -0.33
N LEU A 520 -7.30 2.73 -0.34
CA LEU A 520 -7.99 2.13 -1.49
C LEU A 520 -7.87 2.96 -2.78
N LYS A 521 -7.91 4.30 -2.70
CA LYS A 521 -7.70 5.18 -3.86
C LYS A 521 -6.28 5.08 -4.42
N ARG A 522 -5.25 4.99 -3.57
CA ARG A 522 -3.86 4.74 -4.02
C ARG A 522 -3.76 3.37 -4.69
N ASP A 523 -4.37 2.36 -4.11
CA ASP A 523 -4.24 0.98 -4.59
C ASP A 523 -4.98 0.80 -5.93
N ILE A 524 -6.13 1.47 -6.13
CA ILE A 524 -6.80 1.60 -7.45
C ILE A 524 -5.90 2.27 -8.50
N VAL A 525 -5.13 3.30 -8.13
CA VAL A 525 -4.18 3.95 -9.05
C VAL A 525 -3.02 3.01 -9.40
N SER A 526 -2.51 2.25 -8.43
CA SER A 526 -1.49 1.22 -8.67
C SER A 526 -1.98 0.14 -9.64
N MET A 527 -3.17 -0.41 -9.38
CA MET A 527 -3.81 -1.43 -10.23
C MET A 527 -4.05 -0.93 -11.67
N LYS A 528 -4.46 0.33 -11.85
CA LYS A 528 -4.60 0.94 -13.20
C LYS A 528 -3.26 1.10 -13.92
N GLN A 529 -2.18 1.38 -13.21
CA GLN A 529 -0.84 1.48 -13.79
C GLN A 529 -0.32 0.09 -14.20
N GLU A 530 -0.58 -0.95 -13.40
CA GLU A 530 -0.29 -2.34 -13.74
C GLU A 530 -1.14 -2.83 -14.92
N GLU A 531 -2.45 -2.57 -14.92
CA GLU A 531 -3.36 -2.84 -16.04
C GLU A 531 -2.83 -2.24 -17.36
N LYS A 532 -2.38 -0.99 -17.33
CA LYS A 532 -1.78 -0.30 -18.47
C LYS A 532 -0.47 -0.97 -18.94
N SER A 533 0.36 -1.44 -18.01
CA SER A 533 1.58 -2.21 -18.32
C SER A 533 1.24 -3.55 -18.98
N LEU A 534 0.31 -4.31 -18.42
CA LEU A 534 -0.15 -5.60 -18.95
C LEU A 534 -0.78 -5.44 -20.35
N ARG A 535 -1.57 -4.38 -20.58
CA ARG A 535 -2.09 -4.04 -21.92
C ARG A 535 -0.98 -3.76 -22.94
N GLN A 536 0.12 -3.11 -22.55
CA GLN A 536 1.28 -2.92 -23.45
C GLN A 536 2.00 -4.23 -23.75
N VAL A 537 2.12 -5.14 -22.78
CA VAL A 537 2.68 -6.48 -22.99
C VAL A 537 1.80 -7.30 -23.95
N ILE A 538 0.47 -7.24 -23.81
CA ILE A 538 -0.48 -7.91 -24.71
C ILE A 538 -0.34 -7.38 -26.14
N LEU A 539 -0.39 -6.05 -26.35
CA LEU A 539 -0.25 -5.44 -27.68
C LEU A 539 1.08 -5.81 -28.35
N LYS A 540 2.17 -5.93 -27.57
CA LYS A 540 3.45 -6.42 -28.09
C LYS A 540 3.40 -7.89 -28.49
N ALA A 541 2.82 -8.75 -27.65
CA ALA A 541 2.66 -10.17 -27.94
C ALA A 541 1.76 -10.40 -29.18
N GLU A 542 0.69 -9.63 -29.35
CA GLU A 542 -0.17 -9.66 -30.55
C GLU A 542 0.60 -9.25 -31.82
N SER A 543 1.47 -8.23 -31.72
CA SER A 543 2.35 -7.80 -32.82
C SER A 543 3.39 -8.88 -33.18
N ASP A 544 3.99 -9.53 -32.18
CA ASP A 544 4.97 -10.59 -32.39
C ASP A 544 4.31 -11.88 -32.93
N ILE A 545 3.09 -12.23 -32.48
CA ILE A 545 2.23 -13.27 -33.09
C ILE A 545 1.90 -12.93 -34.55
N GLY A 546 1.58 -11.67 -34.84
CA GLY A 546 1.32 -11.18 -36.19
C GLY A 546 2.54 -11.26 -37.11
N ARG A 547 3.76 -11.15 -36.57
CA ARG A 547 5.01 -11.41 -37.30
C ARG A 547 5.19 -12.91 -37.54
N HIS A 548 5.10 -13.73 -36.50
CA HIS A 548 5.32 -15.17 -36.59
C HIS A 548 4.31 -15.90 -37.49
N LYS A 549 3.08 -15.41 -37.63
CA LYS A 549 2.14 -15.90 -38.66
C LYS A 549 2.71 -15.70 -40.07
N LYS A 550 3.18 -14.49 -40.40
CA LYS A 550 3.82 -14.19 -41.70
C LYS A 550 5.10 -15.00 -41.91
N ASP A 551 5.89 -15.21 -40.86
CA ASP A 551 7.09 -16.06 -40.92
C ASP A 551 6.71 -17.51 -41.28
N ILE A 552 5.64 -18.05 -40.68
CA ILE A 552 5.09 -19.38 -41.01
C ILE A 552 4.53 -19.43 -42.43
N ASP A 553 3.75 -18.43 -42.85
CA ASP A 553 3.18 -18.34 -44.20
C ASP A 553 4.31 -18.31 -45.25
N ASN A 554 5.38 -17.55 -45.01
CA ASN A 554 6.56 -17.52 -45.86
C ASN A 554 7.26 -18.90 -45.95
N VAL A 555 7.50 -19.57 -44.82
CA VAL A 555 8.09 -20.92 -44.79
C VAL A 555 7.19 -21.96 -45.46
N MET A 556 5.87 -21.82 -45.38
CA MET A 556 4.93 -22.67 -46.11
C MET A 556 4.99 -22.42 -47.62
N ASN A 557 5.06 -21.16 -48.06
CA ASN A 557 5.26 -20.81 -49.47
C ASN A 557 6.60 -21.36 -50.00
N GLU A 558 7.70 -21.21 -49.26
CA GLU A 558 9.01 -21.80 -49.61
C GLU A 558 8.95 -23.32 -49.70
N ARG A 559 8.33 -23.99 -48.72
CA ARG A 559 8.09 -25.45 -48.72
C ARG A 559 7.34 -25.90 -49.97
N ASP A 560 6.30 -25.17 -50.37
CA ASP A 560 5.42 -25.59 -51.48
C ASP A 560 6.05 -25.31 -52.85
N ILE A 561 6.85 -24.25 -52.97
CA ILE A 561 7.73 -24.01 -54.12
C ILE A 561 8.78 -25.13 -54.23
N LEU A 562 9.47 -25.47 -53.13
CA LEU A 562 10.49 -26.54 -53.11
C LEU A 562 9.88 -27.92 -53.38
N GLY A 563 8.70 -28.22 -52.82
CA GLY A 563 7.95 -29.44 -53.10
C GLY A 563 7.57 -29.55 -54.58
N THR A 564 7.08 -28.46 -55.18
CA THR A 564 6.78 -28.39 -56.62
C THR A 564 8.02 -28.61 -57.48
N GLN A 565 9.17 -28.04 -57.10
CA GLN A 565 10.44 -28.27 -57.79
C GLN A 565 10.93 -29.72 -57.65
N LEU A 566 10.78 -30.33 -56.47
CA LEU A 566 11.19 -31.70 -56.19
C LEU A 566 10.36 -32.71 -56.99
N VAL A 567 9.04 -32.51 -57.09
CA VAL A 567 8.16 -33.33 -57.95
C VAL A 567 8.62 -33.25 -59.41
N ARG A 568 8.76 -32.04 -59.97
CA ARG A 568 9.24 -31.85 -61.36
C ARG A 568 10.60 -32.53 -61.60
N ARG A 569 11.52 -32.46 -60.63
CA ARG A 569 12.83 -33.12 -60.72
C ARG A 569 12.76 -34.64 -60.62
N ASN A 570 11.78 -35.19 -59.91
CA ASN A 570 11.49 -36.62 -59.87
C ASN A 570 10.87 -37.11 -61.19
N ASP A 571 10.01 -36.31 -61.81
CA ASP A 571 9.44 -36.58 -63.14
C ASP A 571 10.54 -36.54 -64.22
N GLU A 572 11.40 -35.50 -64.22
CA GLU A 572 12.59 -35.42 -65.07
C GLU A 572 13.49 -36.66 -64.93
N LEU A 573 13.80 -37.06 -63.69
CA LEU A 573 14.63 -38.21 -63.36
C LEU A 573 13.99 -39.54 -63.80
N SER A 574 12.68 -39.69 -63.61
CA SER A 574 11.92 -40.87 -64.06
C SER A 574 11.90 -40.99 -65.58
N LEU A 575 11.78 -39.86 -66.29
CA LEU A 575 11.90 -39.80 -67.74
C LEU A 575 13.32 -40.17 -68.21
N GLN A 576 14.38 -39.73 -67.53
CA GLN A 576 15.75 -40.16 -67.86
C GLN A 576 15.97 -41.66 -67.60
N TYR A 577 15.44 -42.23 -66.52
CA TYR A 577 15.50 -43.68 -66.29
C TYR A 577 14.76 -44.49 -67.36
N SER A 578 13.58 -44.03 -67.79
CA SER A 578 12.85 -44.62 -68.92
C SER A 578 13.69 -44.58 -70.21
N ARG A 579 14.28 -43.42 -70.52
CA ARG A 579 15.18 -43.25 -71.67
C ARG A 579 16.41 -44.16 -71.60
N LEU A 580 17.06 -44.26 -70.43
CA LEU A 580 18.19 -45.16 -70.19
C LEU A 580 17.81 -46.62 -70.41
N LYS A 581 16.63 -47.05 -69.94
CA LYS A 581 16.13 -48.43 -70.12
C LYS A 581 15.91 -48.75 -71.61
N VAL A 582 15.33 -47.82 -72.38
CA VAL A 582 15.14 -47.97 -73.84
C VAL A 582 16.47 -47.99 -74.59
N LEU A 583 17.43 -47.12 -74.23
CA LEU A 583 18.77 -47.11 -74.82
C LEU A 583 19.54 -48.39 -74.49
N HIS A 584 19.52 -48.86 -73.24
CA HIS A 584 20.18 -50.09 -72.81
C HIS A 584 19.60 -51.33 -73.52
N GLY A 585 18.27 -51.46 -73.59
CA GLY A 585 17.61 -52.53 -74.34
C GLY A 585 17.81 -52.44 -75.86
N THR A 586 18.27 -51.29 -76.39
CA THR A 586 18.66 -51.14 -77.80
C THR A 586 20.13 -51.49 -78.01
N LEU A 587 21.01 -51.08 -77.09
CA LEU A 587 22.42 -51.48 -77.07
C LEU A 587 22.56 -53.00 -76.94
N GLN A 588 21.85 -53.64 -76.02
CA GLN A 588 21.87 -55.09 -75.81
C GLN A 588 21.42 -55.86 -77.07
N ARG A 589 20.40 -55.36 -77.79
CA ARG A 589 19.98 -55.95 -79.08
C ARG A 589 21.05 -55.77 -80.16
N GLY A 590 21.71 -54.61 -80.21
CA GLY A 590 22.84 -54.36 -81.10
C GLY A 590 24.05 -55.23 -80.80
N GLU A 591 24.38 -55.44 -79.52
CA GLU A 591 25.45 -56.33 -79.06
C GLU A 591 25.18 -57.79 -79.44
N VAL A 592 23.96 -58.28 -79.22
CA VAL A 592 23.54 -59.62 -79.65
C VAL A 592 23.67 -59.76 -81.17
N GLN A 593 23.20 -58.80 -81.96
CA GLN A 593 23.34 -58.80 -83.42
C GLN A 593 24.80 -58.75 -83.87
N TYR A 594 25.64 -57.94 -83.22
CA TYR A 594 27.07 -57.84 -83.50
C TYR A 594 27.79 -59.16 -83.23
N ASN A 595 27.48 -59.82 -82.10
CA ASN A 595 28.04 -61.13 -81.76
C ASN A 595 27.61 -62.23 -82.74
N HIS A 596 26.38 -62.21 -83.25
CA HIS A 596 25.98 -63.08 -84.36
C HIS A 596 26.82 -62.82 -85.61
N ARG A 597 27.06 -61.55 -85.98
CA ARG A 597 27.94 -61.23 -87.13
C ARG A 597 29.41 -61.61 -86.92
N LEU A 598 29.91 -61.59 -85.69
CA LEU A 598 31.25 -62.10 -85.40
C LEU A 598 31.34 -63.62 -85.60
N GLU A 599 30.31 -64.38 -85.21
CA GLU A 599 30.27 -65.83 -85.44
C GLU A 599 30.03 -66.17 -86.92
N ASP A 600 29.16 -65.45 -87.65
CA ASP A 600 29.04 -65.53 -89.12
C ASP A 600 30.42 -65.38 -89.78
N ILE A 601 31.16 -64.33 -89.41
CA ILE A 601 32.51 -64.04 -89.93
C ILE A 601 33.50 -65.14 -89.54
N ARG A 602 33.35 -65.77 -88.37
CA ARG A 602 34.19 -66.89 -87.92
C ARG A 602 33.91 -68.16 -88.74
N LEU A 603 32.63 -68.51 -88.95
CA LEU A 603 32.22 -69.65 -89.77
C LEU A 603 32.69 -69.46 -91.22
N LEU A 604 32.49 -68.28 -91.81
CA LEU A 604 33.03 -67.96 -93.13
C LEU A 604 34.56 -68.05 -93.19
N LYS A 605 35.29 -67.63 -92.15
CA LYS A 605 36.75 -67.80 -92.05
C LYS A 605 37.18 -69.27 -91.93
N ILE A 606 36.34 -70.15 -91.39
CA ILE A 606 36.58 -71.60 -91.34
C ILE A 606 36.33 -72.21 -92.71
N GLU A 607 35.21 -71.88 -93.37
CA GLU A 607 34.90 -72.40 -94.71
C GLU A 607 35.91 -71.92 -95.76
N VAL A 608 36.35 -70.66 -95.70
CA VAL A 608 37.44 -70.14 -96.55
C VAL A 608 38.77 -70.87 -96.31
N LYS A 609 39.05 -71.36 -95.08
CA LYS A 609 40.22 -72.21 -94.83
C LYS A 609 40.03 -73.60 -95.43
N LYS A 610 38.86 -74.22 -95.24
CA LYS A 610 38.51 -75.54 -95.81
C LYS A 610 38.61 -75.54 -97.33
N LEU A 611 37.95 -74.61 -98.01
CA LEU A 611 37.99 -74.45 -99.47
C LEU A 611 39.42 -74.20 -99.99
N ARG A 612 40.26 -73.46 -99.23
CA ARG A 612 41.69 -73.32 -99.56
C ARG A 612 42.44 -74.63 -99.42
N THR A 613 42.22 -75.41 -98.36
CA THR A 613 42.86 -76.73 -98.21
C THR A 613 42.41 -77.71 -99.29
N GLU A 614 41.11 -77.79 -99.59
CA GLU A 614 40.54 -78.60 -100.67
C GLU A 614 41.15 -78.21 -102.03
N LYS A 615 41.22 -76.90 -102.34
CA LYS A 615 41.94 -76.41 -103.52
C LYS A 615 43.38 -76.93 -103.57
N THR A 616 44.16 -76.78 -102.50
CA THR A 616 45.57 -77.24 -102.50
C THR A 616 45.74 -78.76 -102.59
N LEU A 617 44.73 -79.54 -102.17
CA LEU A 617 44.71 -80.99 -102.36
C LEU A 617 44.37 -81.36 -103.82
N LEU A 618 43.43 -80.65 -104.44
CA LEU A 618 43.10 -80.80 -105.86
C LEU A 618 44.26 -80.38 -106.77
N GLU A 619 44.96 -79.28 -106.47
CA GLU A 619 46.17 -78.85 -107.19
C GLU A 619 47.27 -79.92 -107.14
N LYS A 620 47.49 -80.56 -105.98
CA LYS A 620 48.39 -81.72 -105.86
C LYS A 620 47.90 -82.95 -106.63
N SER A 621 46.60 -83.24 -106.59
CA SER A 621 46.02 -84.36 -107.35
C SER A 621 46.17 -84.17 -108.87
N ILE A 622 46.09 -82.92 -109.35
CA ILE A 622 46.35 -82.57 -110.75
C ILE A 622 47.84 -82.71 -111.11
N ALA A 623 48.77 -82.33 -110.21
CA ALA A 623 50.20 -82.57 -110.42
C ALA A 623 50.53 -84.07 -110.52
N ASN A 624 50.02 -84.88 -109.58
CA ASN A 624 50.17 -86.34 -109.62
C ASN A 624 49.57 -86.95 -110.92
N MET A 625 48.49 -86.37 -111.46
CA MET A 625 47.90 -86.78 -112.75
C MET A 625 48.84 -86.53 -113.94
N SER A 626 49.63 -85.45 -113.93
CA SER A 626 50.68 -85.25 -114.96
C SER A 626 51.81 -86.25 -114.83
N ASP A 627 52.23 -86.60 -113.61
CA ASP A 627 53.31 -87.57 -113.37
C ASP A 627 52.88 -88.98 -113.80
N LEU A 628 51.67 -89.41 -113.42
CA LEU A 628 51.06 -90.67 -113.87
C LEU A 628 50.91 -90.72 -115.40
N ARG A 629 50.64 -89.60 -116.07
CA ARG A 629 50.61 -89.53 -117.55
C ARG A 629 52.00 -89.70 -118.17
N GLN A 630 53.06 -89.15 -117.55
CA GLN A 630 54.43 -89.40 -118.00
C GLN A 630 54.84 -90.85 -117.76
N GLU A 631 54.47 -91.44 -116.62
CA GLU A 631 54.74 -92.85 -116.30
C GLU A 631 54.02 -93.80 -117.27
N VAL A 632 52.76 -93.55 -117.62
CA VAL A 632 52.05 -94.28 -118.69
C VAL A 632 52.74 -94.11 -120.06
N PHE A 633 53.32 -92.94 -120.36
CA PHE A 633 54.06 -92.73 -121.61
C PHE A 633 55.41 -93.47 -121.61
N HIS A 634 56.10 -93.52 -120.47
CA HIS A 634 57.31 -94.32 -120.29
C HIS A 634 57.02 -95.82 -120.38
N LEU A 635 55.98 -96.31 -119.70
CA LEU A 635 55.55 -97.71 -119.78
C LEU A 635 55.15 -98.11 -121.21
N ASN A 636 54.49 -97.24 -121.99
CA ASN A 636 54.22 -97.52 -123.40
C ASN A 636 55.49 -97.53 -124.27
N ARG A 637 56.45 -96.63 -124.01
CA ARG A 637 57.76 -96.64 -124.69
C ARG A 637 58.58 -97.88 -124.33
N ASP A 638 58.50 -98.34 -123.09
CA ASP A 638 59.28 -99.47 -122.60
C ASP A 638 58.61 -100.81 -122.98
N LEU A 639 57.28 -100.86 -123.07
CA LEU A 639 56.53 -101.94 -123.73
C LEU A 639 56.86 -102.06 -125.23
N THR A 640 57.00 -100.93 -125.95
CA THR A 640 57.40 -100.97 -127.37
C THR A 640 58.86 -101.34 -127.56
N ARG A 641 59.76 -100.92 -126.65
CA ARG A 641 61.15 -101.43 -126.59
C ARG A 641 61.20 -102.93 -126.33
N GLU A 642 60.45 -103.44 -125.35
CA GLU A 642 60.44 -104.87 -125.05
C GLU A 642 59.79 -105.69 -126.17
N ARG A 643 58.81 -105.15 -126.92
CA ARG A 643 58.32 -105.77 -128.16
C ARG A 643 59.40 -105.87 -129.25
N LEU A 644 60.11 -104.77 -129.52
CA LEU A 644 61.24 -104.76 -130.47
C LEU A 644 62.38 -105.70 -130.02
N LYS A 645 62.61 -105.79 -128.71
CA LYS A 645 63.62 -106.67 -128.10
C LYS A 645 63.18 -108.14 -128.08
N VAL A 646 61.89 -108.44 -127.98
CA VAL A 646 61.36 -109.79 -128.23
C VAL A 646 61.58 -110.17 -129.69
N MET A 647 61.23 -109.30 -130.65
CA MET A 647 61.51 -109.56 -132.07
C MET A 647 63.01 -109.79 -132.35
N ALA A 648 63.89 -108.93 -131.81
CA ALA A 648 65.34 -109.10 -131.97
C ALA A 648 65.86 -110.38 -131.28
N LEU A 649 65.27 -110.78 -130.14
CA LEU A 649 65.60 -112.05 -129.48
C LEU A 649 65.02 -113.27 -130.23
N GLU A 650 63.89 -113.14 -130.92
CA GLU A 650 63.35 -114.17 -131.83
C GLU A 650 64.27 -114.35 -133.05
N GLU A 651 64.90 -113.27 -133.55
CA GLU A 651 65.95 -113.32 -134.58
C GLU A 651 67.27 -113.91 -134.04
N GLU A 652 67.76 -113.47 -132.88
CA GLU A 652 68.98 -114.03 -132.23
C GLU A 652 68.81 -115.52 -131.86
N VAL A 653 67.60 -115.96 -131.49
CA VAL A 653 67.30 -117.37 -131.21
C VAL A 653 67.30 -118.24 -132.47
N GLN A 654 67.14 -117.66 -133.66
CA GLN A 654 67.32 -118.40 -134.92
C GLN A 654 68.80 -118.64 -135.27
N THR A 655 69.75 -117.85 -134.73
CA THR A 655 71.20 -118.08 -134.93
C THR A 655 72.04 -117.87 -133.65
N PRO A 656 71.91 -118.74 -132.63
CA PRO A 656 72.50 -118.52 -131.30
C PRO A 656 74.02 -118.79 -131.24
N LEU A 657 74.83 -117.76 -131.51
CA LEU A 657 76.26 -117.72 -131.22
C LEU A 657 76.52 -116.98 -129.89
N ASN A 658 76.59 -117.72 -128.77
CA ASN A 658 76.65 -117.10 -127.44
C ASN A 658 77.59 -117.83 -126.48
N ILE A 659 78.63 -117.15 -125.97
CA ILE A 659 79.61 -117.70 -125.01
C ILE A 659 79.80 -116.74 -123.82
N HIS A 660 79.01 -117.01 -122.78
CA HIS A 660 79.14 -116.55 -121.38
C HIS A 660 78.83 -115.07 -121.03
N ARG A 661 78.51 -114.87 -119.74
CA ARG A 661 77.73 -113.75 -119.21
C ARG A 661 78.03 -113.55 -117.71
N TRP A 662 78.38 -112.33 -117.29
CA TRP A 662 78.59 -111.77 -115.91
C TRP A 662 80.02 -111.21 -115.65
N ARG A 663 80.32 -110.27 -114.72
CA ARG A 663 79.63 -109.08 -114.12
C ARG A 663 80.53 -108.46 -113.01
N LYS A 664 80.49 -107.14 -112.74
CA LYS A 664 80.61 -106.54 -111.37
C LYS A 664 80.22 -105.05 -111.30
N LEU A 665 80.15 -104.48 -110.08
CA LEU A 665 79.62 -103.14 -109.71
C LEU A 665 80.15 -102.75 -108.29
N GLU A 666 80.22 -101.46 -107.93
CA GLU A 666 80.93 -100.95 -106.73
C GLU A 666 80.12 -99.93 -105.87
N GLY A 667 80.48 -99.78 -104.58
CA GLY A 667 79.96 -98.76 -103.64
C GLY A 667 80.20 -99.08 -102.14
N SER A 668 80.33 -98.07 -101.26
CA SER A 668 80.60 -98.19 -99.80
C SER A 668 80.09 -96.98 -98.97
N ASP A 669 80.03 -97.09 -97.63
CA ASP A 669 79.21 -96.25 -96.72
C ASP A 669 80.02 -95.51 -95.59
N PRO A 670 79.59 -94.34 -95.04
CA PRO A 670 80.38 -93.51 -94.09
C PRO A 670 80.31 -93.89 -92.59
N ALA A 671 81.17 -93.26 -91.77
CA ALA A 671 81.44 -93.64 -90.37
C ALA A 671 80.72 -92.82 -89.26
N THR A 672 80.58 -93.43 -88.08
CA THR A 672 79.75 -92.96 -86.94
C THR A 672 80.23 -91.71 -86.19
N TYR A 673 81.51 -91.32 -86.29
CA TYR A 673 82.08 -90.22 -85.50
C TYR A 673 81.43 -88.86 -85.78
N ASP A 674 81.09 -88.57 -87.05
CA ASP A 674 80.54 -87.27 -87.44
C ASP A 674 79.11 -87.04 -86.94
N LEU A 675 78.30 -88.10 -86.76
CA LEU A 675 77.01 -88.01 -86.07
C LEU A 675 77.19 -87.60 -84.61
N LEU A 676 78.15 -88.22 -83.91
CA LEU A 676 78.41 -87.99 -82.49
C LEU A 676 78.87 -86.54 -82.23
N LYS A 677 79.72 -86.01 -83.12
CA LYS A 677 80.16 -84.60 -83.13
C LYS A 677 79.00 -83.62 -83.37
N LYS A 678 78.03 -83.99 -84.22
CA LYS A 678 76.80 -83.20 -84.48
C LYS A 678 75.94 -83.04 -83.22
N ILE A 679 75.77 -84.13 -82.45
CA ILE A 679 74.89 -84.18 -81.27
C ILE A 679 75.37 -83.24 -80.16
N GLN A 680 76.67 -83.24 -79.83
CA GLN A 680 77.21 -82.39 -78.76
C GLN A 680 77.06 -80.88 -79.03
N ILE A 681 77.15 -80.47 -80.30
CA ILE A 681 76.96 -79.07 -80.71
C ILE A 681 75.51 -78.62 -80.46
N LEU A 682 74.53 -79.49 -80.74
CA LEU A 682 73.11 -79.18 -80.53
C LEU A 682 72.78 -79.07 -79.03
N GLN A 683 73.29 -79.99 -78.19
CA GLN A 683 73.08 -79.95 -76.74
C GLN A 683 73.58 -78.64 -76.10
N LYS A 684 74.79 -78.18 -76.48
CA LYS A 684 75.34 -76.90 -75.99
C LYS A 684 74.53 -75.68 -76.43
N ARG A 685 73.79 -75.75 -77.55
CA ARG A 685 72.90 -74.67 -78.02
C ARG A 685 71.59 -74.62 -77.24
N VAL A 686 71.00 -75.78 -76.93
CA VAL A 686 69.74 -75.87 -76.15
C VAL A 686 69.92 -75.31 -74.74
N LEU A 687 70.99 -75.70 -74.04
CA LEU A 687 71.28 -75.23 -72.67
C LEU A 687 71.40 -73.70 -72.57
N ARG A 688 71.97 -73.04 -73.60
CA ARG A 688 72.08 -71.57 -73.65
C ARG A 688 70.71 -70.91 -73.78
N MET A 689 69.88 -71.39 -74.71
CA MET A 689 68.53 -70.85 -74.93
C MET A 689 67.62 -71.03 -73.71
N ALA A 690 67.81 -72.08 -72.91
CA ALA A 690 67.07 -72.27 -71.66
C ALA A 690 67.42 -71.19 -70.61
N ALA A 691 68.70 -70.80 -70.49
CA ALA A 691 69.12 -69.75 -69.57
C ALA A 691 68.55 -68.37 -69.95
N ASP A 692 68.59 -68.02 -71.25
CA ASP A 692 68.07 -66.74 -71.77
C ASP A 692 66.57 -66.54 -71.50
N VAL A 693 65.79 -67.63 -71.44
CA VAL A 693 64.35 -67.59 -71.12
C VAL A 693 64.11 -67.33 -69.63
N ILE A 694 64.85 -68.00 -68.75
CA ILE A 694 64.73 -67.84 -67.28
C ILE A 694 65.06 -66.40 -66.86
N GLU A 695 66.08 -65.78 -67.46
CA GLU A 695 66.42 -64.39 -67.14
C GLU A 695 65.33 -63.40 -67.59
N LYS A 696 64.64 -63.68 -68.70
CA LYS A 696 63.53 -62.86 -69.20
C LYS A 696 62.27 -62.99 -68.34
N GLU A 697 61.91 -64.19 -67.91
CA GLU A 697 60.80 -64.37 -66.96
C GLU A 697 61.01 -63.59 -65.66
N LYS A 698 62.24 -63.59 -65.13
CA LYS A 698 62.56 -62.86 -63.90
C LYS A 698 62.32 -61.35 -64.07
N LYS A 699 62.80 -60.76 -65.18
CA LYS A 699 62.61 -59.34 -65.50
C LYS A 699 61.13 -58.98 -65.61
N ILE A 700 60.31 -59.83 -66.23
CA ILE A 700 58.85 -59.62 -66.30
C ILE A 700 58.24 -59.58 -64.88
N LYS A 701 58.48 -60.61 -64.07
CA LYS A 701 57.93 -60.72 -62.70
C LYS A 701 58.33 -59.55 -61.79
N ASP A 702 59.51 -58.97 -61.97
CA ASP A 702 59.94 -57.79 -61.21
C ASP A 702 59.31 -56.49 -61.73
N THR A 703 59.06 -56.35 -63.05
CA THR A 703 58.27 -55.21 -63.59
C THR A 703 56.79 -55.25 -63.21
N GLU A 704 56.17 -56.43 -63.13
CA GLU A 704 54.77 -56.59 -62.70
C GLU A 704 54.57 -56.14 -61.25
N LYS A 705 55.47 -56.50 -60.33
CA LYS A 705 55.46 -56.02 -58.94
C LYS A 705 55.56 -54.49 -58.87
N LEU A 706 56.48 -53.89 -59.64
CA LEU A 706 56.65 -52.44 -59.65
C LEU A 706 55.39 -51.71 -60.15
N TYR A 707 54.74 -52.25 -61.19
CA TYR A 707 53.47 -51.73 -61.70
C TYR A 707 52.34 -51.82 -60.67
N MET A 708 52.18 -52.97 -59.99
CA MET A 708 51.15 -53.13 -58.96
C MET A 708 51.37 -52.19 -57.77
N ASN A 709 52.61 -52.05 -57.30
CA ASN A 709 52.96 -51.12 -56.21
C ASN A 709 52.63 -49.66 -56.60
N LEU A 710 52.98 -49.23 -57.82
CA LEU A 710 52.64 -47.90 -58.33
C LEU A 710 51.13 -47.68 -58.44
N ARG A 711 50.38 -48.71 -58.89
CA ARG A 711 48.92 -48.67 -58.99
C ARG A 711 48.25 -48.56 -57.62
N GLU A 712 48.78 -49.23 -56.60
CA GLU A 712 48.28 -49.14 -55.22
C GLU A 712 48.60 -47.78 -54.58
N ILE A 713 49.80 -47.23 -54.81
CA ILE A 713 50.15 -45.88 -54.34
C ILE A 713 49.21 -44.84 -54.98
N LEU A 714 49.01 -44.91 -56.30
CA LEU A 714 48.12 -44.00 -57.03
C LEU A 714 46.65 -44.11 -56.59
N SER A 715 46.15 -45.30 -56.22
CA SER A 715 44.79 -45.46 -55.71
C SER A 715 44.57 -44.85 -54.31
N ARG A 716 45.66 -44.63 -53.55
CA ARG A 716 45.63 -43.96 -52.23
C ARG A 716 45.71 -42.42 -52.32
N HIS A 717 45.98 -41.85 -53.50
CA HIS A 717 46.01 -40.39 -53.67
C HIS A 717 44.62 -39.82 -53.99
N PRO A 718 44.10 -38.85 -53.21
CA PRO A 718 42.81 -38.21 -53.50
C PRO A 718 42.90 -37.37 -54.78
N GLY A 719 41.97 -37.59 -55.71
CA GLY A 719 41.94 -36.87 -56.98
C GLY A 719 41.73 -35.35 -56.84
N PRO A 720 42.02 -34.54 -57.87
CA PRO A 720 42.09 -33.08 -57.77
C PRO A 720 40.86 -32.41 -57.15
N GLN A 721 39.66 -32.90 -57.44
CA GLN A 721 38.41 -32.39 -56.85
C GLN A 721 38.33 -32.60 -55.33
N VAL A 722 38.87 -33.71 -54.81
CA VAL A 722 38.92 -34.03 -53.38
C VAL A 722 39.99 -33.19 -52.67
N ALA A 723 41.13 -32.92 -53.32
CA ALA A 723 42.12 -31.98 -52.80
C ALA A 723 41.55 -30.54 -52.70
N ILE A 724 40.76 -30.12 -53.70
CA ILE A 724 40.09 -28.81 -53.70
C ILE A 724 38.99 -28.73 -52.64
N SER A 725 38.19 -29.78 -52.45
CA SER A 725 37.15 -29.79 -51.40
C SER A 725 37.77 -29.82 -49.99
N LEU A 726 38.84 -30.59 -49.78
CA LEU A 726 39.61 -30.61 -48.53
C LEU A 726 40.22 -29.24 -48.21
N SER A 727 40.78 -28.55 -49.21
CA SER A 727 41.29 -27.18 -49.03
C SER A 727 40.19 -26.19 -48.60
N LYS A 728 39.00 -26.27 -49.22
CA LYS A 728 37.84 -25.45 -48.84
C LYS A 728 37.35 -25.75 -47.42
N THR A 729 37.21 -27.02 -47.02
CA THR A 729 36.77 -27.38 -45.67
C THR A 729 37.81 -27.02 -44.62
N GLN A 730 39.11 -27.19 -44.91
CA GLN A 730 40.21 -26.79 -44.02
C GLN A 730 40.35 -25.25 -43.88
N LYS A 731 39.90 -24.47 -44.88
CA LYS A 731 39.76 -23.00 -44.73
C LYS A 731 38.58 -22.64 -43.83
N ALA A 732 37.40 -23.19 -44.08
CA ALA A 732 36.20 -22.96 -43.26
C ALA A 732 36.39 -23.40 -41.79
N LEU A 733 37.14 -24.49 -41.56
CA LEU A 733 37.50 -24.96 -40.22
C LEU A 733 38.44 -23.98 -39.50
N ARG A 734 39.41 -23.37 -40.20
CA ARG A 734 40.27 -22.32 -39.63
C ARG A 734 39.48 -21.05 -39.29
N GLU A 735 38.57 -20.62 -40.16
CA GLU A 735 37.71 -19.46 -39.93
C GLU A 735 36.75 -19.69 -38.73
N ARG A 736 36.15 -20.88 -38.60
CA ARG A 736 35.39 -21.27 -37.40
C ARG A 736 36.28 -21.35 -36.16
N GLY A 737 37.50 -21.87 -36.28
CA GLY A 737 38.48 -21.93 -35.19
C GLY A 737 38.88 -20.55 -34.67
N GLN A 738 39.03 -19.55 -35.54
CA GLN A 738 39.25 -18.15 -35.14
C GLN A 738 38.02 -17.57 -34.42
N LYS A 739 36.81 -17.75 -34.95
CA LYS A 739 35.57 -17.30 -34.27
C LYS A 739 35.41 -17.91 -32.88
N MET A 740 35.72 -19.20 -32.72
CA MET A 740 35.68 -19.87 -31.42
C MET A 740 36.77 -19.36 -30.46
N LYS A 741 37.96 -18.98 -30.96
CA LYS A 741 38.98 -18.30 -30.13
C LYS A 741 38.52 -16.92 -29.65
N CYS A 742 37.80 -16.14 -30.46
CA CYS A 742 37.20 -14.88 -30.02
C CYS A 742 36.18 -15.12 -28.91
N MET A 743 35.24 -16.06 -29.10
CA MET A 743 34.25 -16.41 -28.08
C MET A 743 34.87 -16.93 -26.78
N ILE A 744 35.99 -17.66 -26.85
CA ILE A 744 36.74 -18.11 -25.65
C ILE A 744 37.42 -16.92 -24.95
N ALA A 745 37.95 -15.93 -25.70
CA ALA A 745 38.51 -14.71 -25.11
C ALA A 745 37.43 -13.83 -24.45
N GLU A 746 36.27 -13.68 -25.10
CA GLU A 746 35.08 -13.02 -24.55
C GLU A 746 34.62 -13.72 -23.26
N MET A 747 34.47 -15.05 -23.29
CA MET A 747 34.12 -15.85 -22.12
C MET A 747 35.12 -15.69 -20.98
N SER A 748 36.43 -15.71 -21.26
CA SER A 748 37.48 -15.55 -20.24
C SER A 748 37.50 -14.12 -19.65
N MET A 749 37.18 -13.09 -20.45
CA MET A 749 36.97 -11.74 -19.92
C MET A 749 35.80 -11.70 -18.93
N TYR A 750 34.68 -12.36 -19.23
CA TYR A 750 33.56 -12.49 -18.29
C TYR A 750 33.92 -13.33 -17.05
N GLU A 751 34.73 -14.38 -17.18
CA GLU A 751 35.25 -15.15 -16.04
C GLU A 751 36.11 -14.29 -15.11
N VAL A 752 36.96 -13.40 -15.66
CA VAL A 752 37.74 -12.42 -14.88
C VAL A 752 36.82 -11.43 -14.17
N GLN A 753 35.84 -10.84 -14.87
CA GLN A 753 34.87 -9.93 -14.25
C GLN A 753 34.07 -10.61 -13.12
N LEU A 754 33.64 -11.86 -13.31
CA LEU A 754 32.99 -12.66 -12.26
C LEU A 754 33.95 -12.98 -11.09
N GLY A 755 35.25 -13.07 -11.35
CA GLY A 755 36.29 -13.16 -10.32
C GLY A 755 36.43 -11.86 -9.51
N GLU A 756 36.44 -10.70 -10.18
CA GLU A 756 36.47 -9.39 -9.53
C GLU A 756 35.21 -9.14 -8.70
N TYR A 757 34.02 -9.49 -9.20
CA TYR A 757 32.77 -9.41 -8.45
C TYR A 757 32.77 -10.33 -7.22
N LYS A 758 33.31 -11.56 -7.33
CA LYS A 758 33.49 -12.44 -6.16
C LYS A 758 34.44 -11.84 -5.12
N LEU A 759 35.59 -11.31 -5.54
CA LEU A 759 36.52 -10.63 -4.63
C LEU A 759 35.90 -9.37 -4.00
N GLY A 760 34.99 -8.69 -4.70
CA GLY A 760 34.17 -7.61 -4.14
C GLY A 760 33.18 -8.11 -3.08
N MET A 761 32.43 -9.19 -3.38
CA MET A 761 31.52 -9.83 -2.42
C MET A 761 32.26 -10.36 -1.19
N ASP A 762 33.45 -10.93 -1.34
CA ASP A 762 34.27 -11.41 -0.23
C ASP A 762 34.79 -10.26 0.65
N ARG A 763 35.16 -9.10 0.08
CA ARG A 763 35.47 -7.89 0.86
C ARG A 763 34.24 -7.43 1.64
N MET A 764 33.10 -7.25 0.99
CA MET A 764 31.84 -6.85 1.63
C MET A 764 31.41 -7.84 2.73
N SER A 765 31.59 -9.15 2.50
CA SER A 765 31.32 -10.20 3.48
C SER A 765 32.24 -10.11 4.71
N ASN A 766 33.53 -9.84 4.49
CA ASN A 766 34.49 -9.60 5.58
C ASN A 766 34.20 -8.30 6.34
N GLU A 767 33.84 -7.21 5.66
CA GLU A 767 33.44 -5.95 6.28
C GLU A 767 32.14 -6.11 7.10
N VAL A 768 31.14 -6.83 6.58
CA VAL A 768 29.93 -7.21 7.33
C VAL A 768 30.25 -8.14 8.50
N SER A 769 31.23 -9.04 8.37
CA SER A 769 31.72 -9.89 9.46
C SER A 769 32.39 -9.06 10.57
N ASP A 770 33.21 -8.08 10.21
CA ASP A 770 33.86 -7.18 11.16
C ASP A 770 32.89 -6.16 11.78
N LEU A 771 31.88 -5.70 11.03
CA LEU A 771 30.77 -4.92 11.58
C LEU A 771 29.94 -5.77 12.56
N LYS A 772 29.68 -7.05 12.26
CA LYS A 772 29.07 -7.99 13.21
C LYS A 772 29.94 -8.18 14.46
N LYS A 773 31.27 -8.34 14.34
CA LYS A 773 32.19 -8.41 15.49
C LYS A 773 32.18 -7.12 16.33
N LYS A 774 32.19 -5.94 15.68
CA LYS A 774 32.08 -4.63 16.34
C LYS A 774 30.74 -4.48 17.07
N TYR A 775 29.63 -4.82 16.41
CA TYR A 775 28.29 -4.82 17.03
C TYR A 775 28.20 -5.79 18.22
N TYR A 776 28.67 -7.03 18.10
CA TYR A 776 28.63 -7.99 19.21
C TYR A 776 29.54 -7.62 20.38
N THR A 777 30.72 -7.03 20.13
CA THR A 777 31.57 -6.51 21.21
C THR A 777 30.96 -5.27 21.88
N GLN A 778 30.29 -4.39 21.14
CA GLN A 778 29.55 -3.25 21.70
C GLN A 778 28.31 -3.73 22.48
N LYS A 779 27.56 -4.72 21.99
CA LYS A 779 26.45 -5.36 22.70
C LYS A 779 26.91 -6.08 23.97
N LYS A 780 28.10 -6.69 23.96
CA LYS A 780 28.73 -7.28 25.17
C LYS A 780 29.17 -6.21 26.16
N LYS A 781 29.77 -5.10 25.71
CA LYS A 781 30.08 -3.93 26.57
C LYS A 781 28.80 -3.35 27.21
N LEU A 782 27.73 -3.18 26.44
CA LEU A 782 26.43 -2.70 26.93
C LEU A 782 25.75 -3.70 27.90
N LYS A 783 25.88 -5.01 27.67
CA LYS A 783 25.38 -6.00 28.64
C LYS A 783 26.18 -5.96 29.94
N ASN A 784 27.51 -5.98 29.87
CA ASN A 784 28.38 -5.83 31.05
C ASN A 784 28.08 -4.52 31.81
N ALA A 785 27.81 -3.41 31.12
CA ALA A 785 27.43 -2.15 31.76
C ALA A 785 26.08 -2.21 32.50
N LYS A 786 25.11 -2.98 31.98
CA LYS A 786 23.84 -3.25 32.69
C LYS A 786 24.05 -4.21 33.87
N ASP A 787 24.82 -5.28 33.69
CA ASP A 787 25.14 -6.24 34.76
C ASP A 787 25.91 -5.54 35.91
N SER A 788 26.69 -4.48 35.62
CA SER A 788 27.33 -3.60 36.62
C SER A 788 26.39 -2.62 37.35
N GLN A 789 25.11 -2.48 36.94
CA GLN A 789 24.11 -1.67 37.65
C GLN A 789 23.11 -2.50 38.47
N VAL A 790 23.18 -3.84 38.42
CA VAL A 790 22.25 -4.75 39.13
C VAL A 790 23.00 -5.63 40.15
N LYS A 791 24.08 -5.11 40.74
CA LYS A 791 24.74 -5.69 41.92
C LYS A 791 25.16 -4.63 42.93
N SER A 792 24.27 -4.38 43.88
CA SER A 792 24.63 -3.96 45.23
C SER A 792 24.12 -5.00 46.24
N LEU A 793 24.82 -5.13 47.38
CA LEU A 793 24.37 -5.81 48.61
C LEU A 793 23.93 -7.28 48.51
N SER A 794 24.89 -8.21 48.59
CA SER A 794 24.78 -9.43 49.40
C SER A 794 26.11 -10.19 49.45
N ASP A 795 26.64 -10.43 50.65
CA ASP A 795 27.79 -11.29 50.91
C ASP A 795 27.38 -12.76 51.08
N SER A 796 28.22 -13.72 50.64
CA SER A 796 28.62 -14.89 51.45
C SER A 796 29.65 -15.79 50.74
N ILE A 797 30.93 -15.62 51.10
CA ILE A 797 31.83 -16.66 51.67
C ILE A 797 31.98 -18.05 50.95
N LEU A 798 33.25 -18.32 50.56
CA LEU A 798 33.94 -19.63 50.33
C LEU A 798 33.73 -20.42 49.00
N PRO A 799 34.69 -21.32 48.61
CA PRO A 799 35.08 -21.41 47.19
C PRO A 799 35.29 -22.84 46.59
N SER A 800 35.66 -22.86 45.30
CA SER A 800 36.43 -23.91 44.59
C SER A 800 35.72 -25.23 44.23
N VAL A 801 35.83 -25.65 42.95
CA VAL A 801 36.53 -26.89 42.51
C VAL A 801 36.58 -26.98 40.98
N ASN A 802 37.66 -27.53 40.43
CA ASN A 802 37.82 -27.79 38.99
C ASN A 802 37.30 -29.18 38.59
N ALA A 803 36.38 -29.26 37.61
CA ALA A 803 36.05 -30.48 36.86
C ALA A 803 35.30 -30.13 35.56
N SER A 804 35.41 -30.87 34.44
CA SER A 804 36.45 -31.81 34.01
C SER A 804 36.36 -31.98 32.46
N LYS A 805 37.36 -32.62 31.83
CA LYS A 805 37.41 -32.82 30.37
C LYS A 805 36.33 -33.80 29.89
N LYS A 806 35.65 -33.50 28.78
CA LYS A 806 35.20 -34.52 27.80
C LYS A 806 35.13 -33.92 26.39
N LYS A 807 36.07 -34.32 25.52
CA LYS A 807 35.97 -34.12 24.06
C LYS A 807 35.12 -35.26 23.50
N ILE A 808 34.21 -34.94 22.58
CA ILE A 808 33.59 -35.92 21.68
C ILE A 808 33.83 -35.45 20.26
N CYS A 809 34.58 -36.24 19.48
CA CYS A 809 34.83 -36.01 18.06
C CYS A 809 34.56 -37.32 17.31
N GLY A 810 33.28 -37.65 17.14
CA GLY A 810 32.82 -38.70 16.24
C GLY A 810 32.41 -38.07 14.91
N GLY A 811 33.32 -38.01 13.94
CA GLY A 811 33.06 -37.48 12.61
C GLY A 811 33.40 -38.51 11.54
N GLY A 812 32.39 -39.12 10.94
CA GLY A 812 32.58 -40.15 9.93
C GLY A 812 31.32 -40.42 9.11
N PHE A 813 31.25 -39.81 7.92
CA PHE A 813 30.44 -40.28 6.81
C PHE A 813 31.17 -39.97 5.50
N ASN A 814 31.10 -40.90 4.54
CA ASN A 814 31.93 -40.88 3.34
C ASN A 814 31.40 -39.92 2.27
N MET A 815 32.26 -39.06 1.74
CA MET A 815 32.07 -38.42 0.43
C MET A 815 33.00 -39.10 -0.57
N ALA A 816 32.42 -39.84 -1.52
CA ALA A 816 33.19 -40.58 -2.52
C ALA A 816 33.79 -39.63 -3.57
N VAL A 817 35.09 -39.78 -3.85
CA VAL A 817 35.83 -38.96 -4.82
C VAL A 817 35.75 -39.60 -6.22
N PRO A 818 35.37 -38.86 -7.27
CA PRO A 818 35.59 -39.28 -8.65
C PRO A 818 37.02 -38.92 -9.11
N THR A 819 37.88 -39.90 -9.34
CA THR A 819 39.22 -39.68 -9.91
C THR A 819 39.18 -39.51 -11.45
N PRO A 820 39.94 -38.57 -12.04
CA PRO A 820 39.90 -38.30 -13.47
C PRO A 820 40.89 -39.15 -14.29
N ARG A 821 40.36 -39.89 -15.27
CA ARG A 821 41.03 -40.46 -16.45
C ARG A 821 39.97 -40.66 -17.52
N SER A 822 40.17 -40.52 -18.82
CA SER A 822 41.17 -39.95 -19.73
C SER A 822 40.70 -40.42 -21.12
N CYS A 823 40.99 -39.68 -22.19
CA CYS A 823 40.43 -39.89 -23.54
C CYS A 823 40.45 -41.35 -24.05
N LEU A 824 39.41 -41.72 -24.80
CA LEU A 824 39.55 -42.36 -26.11
C LEU A 824 38.39 -41.90 -27.03
N VAL A 825 38.51 -42.16 -28.33
CA VAL A 825 37.72 -41.55 -29.41
C VAL A 825 37.20 -42.63 -30.36
N VAL A 826 36.25 -42.28 -31.24
CA VAL A 826 35.92 -42.88 -32.56
C VAL A 826 34.54 -43.58 -32.69
N GLU A 827 33.93 -43.35 -33.86
CA GLU A 827 32.82 -44.03 -34.55
C GLU A 827 31.37 -44.06 -34.00
N SER A 828 30.67 -42.98 -34.40
CA SER A 828 29.36 -42.99 -35.06
C SER A 828 28.87 -44.28 -35.76
N ALA A 829 27.56 -44.53 -35.70
CA ALA A 829 26.80 -45.23 -36.74
C ALA A 829 25.35 -44.69 -36.84
N CYS A 830 24.87 -44.47 -38.07
CA CYS A 830 23.47 -44.26 -38.55
C CYS A 830 22.44 -43.53 -37.62
N ARG A 831 21.76 -42.47 -38.06
CA ARG A 831 21.34 -42.08 -39.43
C ARG A 831 21.50 -40.59 -39.68
#